data_AF-A0A7X6USR5-F1
#
_entry.id   AF-A0A7X6USR5-F1
#
_cell.length_a   1.000
_cell.length_b   1.000
_cell.length_c   1.000
_cell.angle_alpha   90.00
_cell.angle_beta   90.00
_cell.angle_gamma   90.00
#
_symmetry.space_group_name_H-M   'P 1'
#
loop_
_entity.id
_entity.type
_entity.pdbx_description
1 polymer ?
#
loop_
_entity_poly.entity_id
_entity_poly.type
_entity_poly.pdbx_seq_one_letter_code
_entity_poly.pdbx_strand_id
1 'polypeptide(L)'
;TYVFLTASFSLRIEGEPDEYGQPQPAVYGLNTGYKDDAIVTNSVVTPADEFDGLRRACTGWSLADEQGGPITSATTASATFTMTTNMVLTWHWTNEYELAVNPSSGGNVTTYKNGWYTNDFVVTDILAEPASGRFFAGWTGPGVPTGKEFENPITLVMDRPRIFSPVFGVIGGQDKTWNGTSRWEDTDAWTPSGVPATNDRIIVNSGKLILGTSRSVSSMTVNKNATLSFTNSVSLHADNGILVYTNALITIEGPFDDEQEASKIHLTGSSLNLQAGGKILADACGYIASTNDGFGLGKGFAGGSGGGHGGKGGDRSGLIFGGDAYDEPSAPVLPGSSGGGVEPTSFSGSGGGVIRIDVGQLYLDGIISANGEGAPVTGTGAGAGGSVYITCNHFYGSGSISVKGGNARSNGGGGAGGRIAVDYNTMDSNNSVTYSASAGTSLVNGYIRAINPSFLAPPGLGTLWLSKSDGWLTPVWDRFKSVVLHAGSDTNLTLPSLYMTNCIVNVASGYGLDVRGDVLIASNSHLLVSGDPGITISSNLHLHGGQFYIMESSDFHIKGDAFITNGAQFHVVSRVPDEDRGFGTLAKISGRVEIAKDSWIYPQSDRDTGGSTHWFVGALRIAEGGGINAVGRGYIGGFPTDGSGPGYGDGASNRGGGGAYGGKGGWGYWNGWRNEGGESYGEAENPVEAGSGGGGAGPARAGGGSGGGLVWIESGRDVTVHGLITSTGGKGGYDSGSGSGGGIKITTVRFHGDGTGRPEADGGDAYSTETGPGGGGRIAVFYRFNEFEGSMSVEPGGSGPDYVGLGSPEKAPTEGTIYIKQLEPDPCFFIFF
;
A
#
# COMPACT_ATOMS: atom_id res chain seq x y z
N THR A 1 31.78 -89.90 -3.51
CA THR A 1 32.13 -89.27 -4.80
C THR A 1 32.28 -87.79 -4.54
N TYR A 2 33.51 -87.28 -4.48
CA TYR A 2 33.76 -85.84 -4.29
C TYR A 2 33.63 -85.16 -5.66
N VAL A 3 32.63 -84.31 -5.81
CA VAL A 3 32.49 -83.42 -6.97
C VAL A 3 33.41 -82.24 -6.72
N PHE A 4 34.42 -82.05 -7.57
CA PHE A 4 35.21 -80.82 -7.56
C PHE A 4 34.27 -79.66 -7.92
N LEU A 5 34.09 -78.73 -6.98
CA LEU A 5 33.41 -77.45 -7.22
C LEU A 5 34.22 -76.70 -8.29
N THR A 6 33.71 -76.64 -9.52
CA THR A 6 34.21 -75.68 -10.51
C THR A 6 33.98 -74.28 -9.95
N ALA A 7 35.01 -73.43 -9.91
CA ALA A 7 34.86 -72.04 -9.50
C ALA A 7 33.77 -71.38 -10.37
N SER A 8 32.79 -70.77 -9.69
CA SER A 8 31.70 -70.03 -10.31
C SER A 8 31.88 -68.55 -10.02
N PHE A 9 31.93 -67.72 -11.06
CA PHE A 9 32.06 -66.27 -10.93
C PHE A 9 30.70 -65.57 -11.08
N SER A 10 30.63 -64.34 -10.57
CA SER A 10 29.51 -63.42 -10.77
C SER A 10 29.85 -62.32 -11.78
N LEU A 11 28.85 -61.91 -12.54
CA LEU A 11 28.89 -60.73 -13.40
C LEU A 11 27.83 -59.77 -12.89
N ARG A 12 28.25 -58.59 -12.41
CA ARG A 12 27.33 -57.50 -12.14
C ARG A 12 27.21 -56.62 -13.39
N ILE A 13 26.00 -56.30 -13.81
CA ILE A 13 25.75 -55.40 -14.94
C ILE A 13 25.17 -54.10 -14.38
N GLU A 14 25.79 -52.97 -14.69
CA GLU A 14 25.39 -51.64 -14.23
C GLU A 14 25.24 -50.69 -15.42
N GLY A 15 24.51 -49.59 -15.23
CA GLY A 15 24.39 -48.50 -16.20
C GLY A 15 24.98 -47.22 -15.63
N GLU A 16 25.68 -46.46 -16.45
CA GLU A 16 26.23 -45.14 -16.08
C GLU A 16 25.73 -44.09 -17.08
N PRO A 17 25.16 -42.95 -16.62
CA PRO A 17 24.95 -42.57 -15.23
C PRO A 17 23.81 -43.36 -14.53
N ASP A 18 22.99 -44.07 -15.30
CA ASP A 18 21.85 -44.84 -14.79
C ASP A 18 21.55 -46.04 -15.72
N GLU A 19 20.66 -46.93 -15.29
CA GLU A 19 20.25 -48.13 -16.01
C GLU A 19 19.24 -47.79 -17.13
N TYR A 20 19.70 -47.81 -18.38
CA TYR A 20 18.86 -47.57 -19.56
C TYR A 20 18.85 -48.76 -20.52
N GLY A 21 17.79 -48.91 -21.30
CA GLY A 21 17.57 -50.06 -22.16
C GLY A 21 17.47 -51.39 -21.38
N GLN A 22 17.53 -52.51 -22.10
CA GLN A 22 17.43 -53.85 -21.52
C GLN A 22 18.61 -54.72 -21.96
N PRO A 23 19.62 -54.94 -21.10
CA PRO A 23 20.73 -55.83 -21.38
C PRO A 23 20.25 -57.27 -21.57
N GLN A 24 20.81 -57.97 -22.56
CA GLN A 24 20.48 -59.36 -22.89
C GLN A 24 21.74 -60.16 -23.22
N PRO A 25 21.84 -61.44 -22.81
CA PRO A 25 20.82 -62.22 -22.11
C PRO A 25 20.79 -62.01 -20.59
N ALA A 26 21.84 -61.45 -20.00
CA ALA A 26 21.90 -61.12 -18.57
C ALA A 26 21.41 -59.69 -18.35
N VAL A 27 20.60 -59.48 -17.31
CA VAL A 27 19.94 -58.21 -16.98
C VAL A 27 20.80 -57.36 -16.05
N TYR A 28 20.44 -56.09 -15.86
CA TYR A 28 21.04 -55.23 -14.83
C TYR A 28 21.00 -55.90 -13.44
N GLY A 29 22.01 -55.63 -12.62
CA GLY A 29 22.23 -56.26 -11.32
C GLY A 29 23.15 -57.48 -11.36
N LEU A 30 23.10 -58.29 -10.29
CA LEU A 30 24.02 -59.40 -10.07
C LEU A 30 23.54 -60.69 -10.77
N ASN A 31 24.34 -61.20 -11.71
CA ASN A 31 24.13 -62.47 -12.40
C ASN A 31 25.19 -63.48 -11.92
N THR A 32 24.79 -64.68 -11.50
CA THR A 32 25.69 -65.70 -10.92
C THR A 32 25.71 -67.00 -11.72
N GLY A 33 26.75 -67.83 -11.52
CA GLY A 33 26.82 -69.17 -12.12
C GLY A 33 27.66 -69.27 -13.40
N TYR A 34 28.48 -68.26 -13.71
CA TYR A 34 29.42 -68.32 -14.83
C TYR A 34 30.61 -69.22 -14.47
N LYS A 35 31.00 -70.12 -15.37
CA LYS A 35 32.20 -70.96 -15.17
C LYS A 35 33.47 -70.14 -15.44
N ASP A 36 34.56 -70.53 -14.80
CA ASP A 36 35.91 -70.09 -15.20
C ASP A 36 36.15 -70.37 -16.69
N ASP A 37 36.79 -69.42 -17.38
CA ASP A 37 36.99 -69.34 -18.83
C ASP A 37 35.71 -69.27 -19.70
N ALA A 38 34.53 -69.01 -19.13
CA ALA A 38 33.30 -68.85 -19.91
C ALA A 38 33.33 -67.56 -20.75
N ILE A 39 33.06 -67.67 -22.06
CA ILE A 39 32.87 -66.52 -22.93
C ILE A 39 31.44 -65.99 -22.75
N VAL A 40 31.31 -64.76 -22.26
CA VAL A 40 30.04 -64.05 -22.10
C VAL A 40 29.89 -63.06 -23.24
N THR A 41 28.71 -63.03 -23.86
CA THR A 41 28.29 -61.95 -24.76
C THR A 41 27.02 -61.33 -24.21
N ASN A 42 27.05 -60.02 -23.96
CA ASN A 42 25.90 -59.25 -23.49
C ASN A 42 25.73 -58.00 -24.36
N SER A 43 24.50 -57.61 -24.67
CA SER A 43 24.21 -56.48 -25.54
C SER A 43 23.02 -55.68 -25.05
N VAL A 44 23.01 -54.39 -25.36
CA VAL A 44 21.88 -53.49 -25.16
C VAL A 44 21.33 -53.01 -26.50
N VAL A 45 20.02 -52.81 -26.59
CA VAL A 45 19.42 -52.10 -27.73
C VAL A 45 19.74 -50.63 -27.57
N THR A 46 20.24 -49.99 -28.63
CA THR A 46 20.51 -48.55 -28.62
C THR A 46 20.16 -47.93 -29.98
N PRO A 47 19.51 -46.75 -30.02
CA PRO A 47 19.01 -45.98 -28.87
C PRO A 47 17.83 -46.68 -28.16
N ALA A 48 17.62 -46.34 -26.89
CA ALA A 48 16.59 -46.91 -26.02
C ALA A 48 15.75 -45.81 -25.34
N ASP A 49 14.65 -46.22 -24.72
CA ASP A 49 13.83 -45.38 -23.82
C ASP A 49 13.40 -44.04 -24.43
N GLU A 50 12.97 -44.06 -25.70
CA GLU A 50 12.52 -42.87 -26.42
C GLU A 50 11.17 -42.37 -25.89
N PHE A 51 11.13 -41.12 -25.43
CA PHE A 51 9.95 -40.45 -24.95
C PHE A 51 10.09 -38.91 -25.08
N ASP A 52 9.10 -38.26 -25.68
CA ASP A 52 8.99 -36.79 -25.79
C ASP A 52 10.25 -36.07 -26.31
N GLY A 53 10.82 -36.57 -27.41
CA GLY A 53 12.02 -35.99 -28.05
C GLY A 53 13.33 -36.22 -27.28
N LEU A 54 13.33 -37.12 -26.29
CA LEU A 54 14.51 -37.61 -25.58
C LEU A 54 14.65 -39.11 -25.79
N ARG A 55 15.87 -39.60 -26.01
CA ARG A 55 16.21 -41.03 -26.01
C ARG A 55 17.60 -41.26 -25.41
N ARG A 56 17.96 -42.51 -25.16
CA ARG A 56 19.22 -42.92 -24.53
C ARG A 56 20.11 -43.65 -25.52
N ALA A 57 21.31 -43.13 -25.75
CA ALA A 57 22.30 -43.76 -26.61
C ALA A 57 23.41 -44.41 -25.78
N CYS A 58 23.72 -45.67 -26.07
CA CYS A 58 24.82 -46.40 -25.46
C CYS A 58 26.09 -45.99 -26.22
N THR A 59 26.97 -45.31 -25.52
CA THR A 59 28.27 -44.84 -26.05
C THR A 59 29.35 -45.90 -25.96
N GLY A 60 29.11 -46.96 -25.18
CA GLY A 60 30.02 -48.07 -25.01
C GLY A 60 29.82 -48.81 -23.71
N TRP A 61 30.82 -49.57 -23.31
CA TRP A 61 30.88 -50.28 -22.04
C TRP A 61 32.31 -50.35 -21.52
N SER A 62 32.44 -50.51 -20.21
CA SER A 62 33.67 -50.87 -19.53
C SER A 62 33.47 -52.13 -18.71
N LEU A 63 34.53 -52.91 -18.57
CA LEU A 63 34.58 -54.11 -17.76
C LEU A 63 35.70 -53.97 -16.75
N ALA A 64 35.39 -54.18 -15.49
CA ALA A 64 36.32 -54.16 -14.38
C ALA A 64 36.23 -55.45 -13.55
N ASP A 65 37.25 -55.74 -12.76
CA ASP A 65 37.14 -56.72 -11.68
C ASP A 65 36.26 -56.18 -10.52
N GLU A 66 35.89 -57.05 -9.58
CA GLU A 66 35.07 -56.70 -8.41
C GLU A 66 35.72 -55.65 -7.49
N GLN A 67 37.03 -55.41 -7.60
CA GLN A 67 37.76 -54.38 -6.84
C GLN A 67 37.88 -53.05 -7.60
N GLY A 68 37.33 -52.95 -8.82
CA GLY A 68 37.34 -51.76 -9.67
C GLY A 68 38.57 -51.63 -10.57
N GLY A 69 39.38 -52.68 -10.71
CA GLY A 69 40.51 -52.75 -11.64
C GLY A 69 40.02 -52.86 -13.09
N PRO A 70 40.38 -51.95 -14.01
CA PRO A 70 39.90 -51.98 -15.39
C PRO A 70 40.48 -53.18 -16.16
N ILE A 71 39.62 -53.90 -16.88
CA ILE A 71 39.98 -55.06 -17.71
C ILE A 71 40.00 -54.66 -19.18
N THR A 72 38.86 -54.16 -19.68
CA THR A 72 38.70 -53.75 -21.08
C THR A 72 37.50 -52.82 -21.24
N SER A 73 37.38 -52.17 -22.39
CA SER A 73 36.26 -51.30 -22.73
C SER A 73 36.11 -51.23 -24.25
N ALA A 74 34.90 -51.00 -24.74
CA ALA A 74 34.66 -50.74 -26.16
C ALA A 74 33.46 -49.81 -26.35
N THR A 75 33.35 -49.20 -27.54
CA THR A 75 32.27 -48.28 -27.92
C THR A 75 31.09 -48.99 -28.60
N THR A 76 31.04 -50.32 -28.53
CA THR A 76 29.99 -51.13 -29.15
C THR A 76 28.82 -51.30 -28.19
N ALA A 77 27.61 -51.53 -28.71
CA ALA A 77 26.44 -51.92 -27.89
C ALA A 77 26.40 -53.42 -27.58
N SER A 78 27.54 -54.11 -27.73
CA SER A 78 27.71 -55.55 -27.48
C SER A 78 29.09 -55.78 -26.91
N ALA A 79 29.13 -56.43 -25.75
CA ALA A 79 30.32 -56.75 -24.98
C ALA A 79 30.56 -58.26 -25.04
N THR A 80 31.72 -58.68 -25.53
CA THR A 80 32.17 -60.08 -25.50
C THR A 80 33.49 -60.18 -24.74
N PHE A 81 33.51 -60.97 -23.67
CA PHE A 81 34.68 -61.14 -22.82
C PHE A 81 34.69 -62.52 -22.16
N THR A 82 35.85 -62.89 -21.60
CA THR A 82 36.03 -64.17 -20.89
C THR A 82 35.98 -63.94 -19.39
N MET A 83 35.18 -64.74 -18.69
CA MET A 83 35.08 -64.73 -17.23
C MET A 83 36.30 -65.41 -16.60
N THR A 84 37.14 -64.64 -15.92
CA THR A 84 38.34 -65.12 -15.19
C THR A 84 38.32 -64.77 -13.70
N THR A 85 37.35 -63.95 -13.27
CA THR A 85 37.10 -63.51 -11.89
C THR A 85 35.67 -62.97 -11.79
N ASN A 86 35.24 -62.50 -10.62
CA ASN A 86 34.03 -61.68 -10.50
C ASN A 86 34.25 -60.34 -11.19
N MET A 87 33.31 -59.94 -12.06
CA MET A 87 33.46 -58.76 -12.91
C MET A 87 32.24 -57.84 -12.84
N VAL A 88 32.46 -56.56 -13.16
CA VAL A 88 31.43 -55.55 -13.32
C VAL A 88 31.46 -55.05 -14.76
N LEU A 89 30.38 -55.27 -15.50
CA LEU A 89 30.14 -54.70 -16.83
C LEU A 89 29.28 -53.45 -16.67
N THR A 90 29.81 -52.30 -17.04
CA THR A 90 29.08 -51.02 -16.98
C THR A 90 28.79 -50.54 -18.38
N TRP A 91 27.51 -50.37 -18.71
CA TRP A 91 27.07 -49.72 -19.95
C TRP A 91 27.09 -48.20 -19.79
N HIS A 92 27.79 -47.50 -20.68
CA HIS A 92 27.88 -46.03 -20.65
C HIS A 92 26.83 -45.41 -21.57
N TRP A 93 25.93 -44.64 -20.99
CA TRP A 93 24.79 -44.00 -21.64
C TRP A 93 24.93 -42.49 -21.71
N THR A 94 24.35 -41.90 -22.75
CA THR A 94 24.17 -40.45 -22.89
C THR A 94 22.75 -40.13 -23.33
N ASN A 95 22.34 -38.88 -23.14
CA ASN A 95 21.07 -38.38 -23.66
C ASN A 95 21.26 -38.04 -25.14
N GLU A 96 20.29 -38.40 -25.96
CA GLU A 96 20.09 -37.79 -27.27
C GLU A 96 18.79 -37.00 -27.27
N TYR A 97 18.83 -35.79 -27.80
CA TYR A 97 17.70 -34.89 -27.92
C TYR A 97 17.34 -34.68 -29.39
N GLU A 98 16.04 -34.67 -29.67
CA GLU A 98 15.50 -34.37 -30.99
C GLU A 98 15.56 -32.86 -31.27
N LEU A 99 16.09 -32.50 -32.44
CA LEU A 99 15.95 -31.18 -33.04
C LEU A 99 14.96 -31.28 -34.19
N ALA A 100 13.85 -30.55 -34.08
CA ALA A 100 12.82 -30.41 -35.11
C ALA A 100 12.58 -28.93 -35.44
N VAL A 101 13.21 -28.48 -36.52
CA VAL A 101 12.92 -27.18 -37.14
C VAL A 101 11.81 -27.38 -38.15
N ASN A 102 10.65 -26.81 -37.86
CA ASN A 102 9.46 -26.93 -38.68
C ASN A 102 9.43 -25.81 -39.74
N PRO A 103 9.04 -26.13 -40.99
CA PRO A 103 8.87 -25.12 -42.02
C PRO A 103 7.73 -24.18 -41.65
N SER A 104 7.82 -22.93 -42.12
CA SER A 104 6.73 -21.96 -42.02
C SER A 104 6.51 -21.28 -43.37
N SER A 105 5.29 -20.76 -43.57
CA SER A 105 4.97 -20.07 -44.82
C SER A 105 5.72 -18.72 -44.92
N GLY A 106 6.23 -18.39 -46.11
CA GLY A 106 6.85 -17.09 -46.38
C GLY A 106 8.38 -17.08 -46.44
N GLY A 107 9.03 -18.24 -46.37
CA GLY A 107 10.46 -18.40 -46.55
C GLY A 107 10.85 -19.87 -46.48
N ASN A 108 12.14 -20.15 -46.39
CA ASN A 108 12.67 -21.49 -46.22
C ASN A 108 13.69 -21.52 -45.08
N VAL A 109 13.90 -22.69 -44.49
CA VAL A 109 15.13 -22.98 -43.75
C VAL A 109 16.05 -23.74 -44.70
N THR A 110 17.22 -23.21 -45.06
CA THR A 110 18.06 -23.86 -46.08
C THR A 110 18.89 -25.00 -45.54
N THR A 111 19.19 -24.98 -44.24
CA THR A 111 19.94 -25.99 -43.51
C THR A 111 19.03 -26.67 -42.49
N TYR A 112 18.17 -27.57 -42.97
CA TYR A 112 17.43 -28.49 -42.08
C TYR A 112 18.42 -29.43 -41.41
N LYS A 113 18.86 -29.08 -40.20
CA LYS A 113 19.68 -29.93 -39.34
C LYS A 113 18.81 -30.77 -38.39
N ASN A 114 17.60 -31.16 -38.81
CA ASN A 114 16.71 -31.97 -37.98
C ASN A 114 17.30 -33.35 -37.73
N GLY A 115 17.09 -33.89 -36.52
CA GLY A 115 17.62 -35.19 -36.14
C GLY A 115 17.90 -35.29 -34.64
N TRP A 116 18.53 -36.38 -34.26
CA TRP A 116 18.90 -36.67 -32.88
C TRP A 116 20.36 -36.30 -32.63
N TYR A 117 20.61 -35.61 -31.52
CA TYR A 117 21.92 -35.10 -31.16
C TYR A 117 22.25 -35.46 -29.72
N THR A 118 23.49 -35.88 -29.47
CA THR A 118 23.97 -36.17 -28.11
C THR A 118 23.92 -34.92 -27.24
N ASN A 119 23.76 -35.12 -25.92
CA ASN A 119 23.80 -34.08 -24.90
C ASN A 119 24.97 -33.10 -25.14
N ASP A 120 24.71 -31.81 -25.02
CA ASP A 120 25.66 -30.71 -25.21
C ASP A 120 26.21 -30.54 -26.63
N PHE A 121 25.76 -31.31 -27.62
CA PHE A 121 26.17 -31.11 -29.01
C PHE A 121 25.72 -29.73 -29.51
N VAL A 122 26.62 -29.01 -30.17
CA VAL A 122 26.34 -27.67 -30.70
C VAL A 122 25.94 -27.75 -32.17
N VAL A 123 24.68 -27.44 -32.47
CA VAL A 123 24.16 -27.31 -33.83
C VAL A 123 24.27 -25.84 -34.27
N THR A 124 25.14 -25.57 -35.25
CA THR A 124 25.35 -24.23 -35.84
C THR A 124 24.60 -24.06 -37.16
N ASP A 125 24.56 -22.82 -37.68
CA ASP A 125 24.18 -22.50 -39.06
C ASP A 125 22.75 -22.91 -39.47
N ILE A 126 21.79 -22.88 -38.55
CA ILE A 126 20.38 -23.03 -38.90
C ILE A 126 19.91 -21.66 -39.42
N LEU A 127 19.79 -21.54 -40.75
CA LEU A 127 19.50 -20.28 -41.43
C LEU A 127 18.06 -20.26 -41.95
N ALA A 128 17.31 -19.23 -41.55
CA ALA A 128 16.03 -18.88 -42.14
C ALA A 128 16.20 -17.84 -43.25
N GLU A 129 15.79 -18.18 -44.46
CA GLU A 129 15.83 -17.31 -45.64
C GLU A 129 14.42 -16.84 -46.01
N PRO A 130 14.13 -15.53 -45.86
CA PRO A 130 12.84 -14.97 -46.26
C PRO A 130 12.64 -15.03 -47.77
N ALA A 131 11.40 -15.29 -48.21
CA ALA A 131 11.03 -15.12 -49.60
C ALA A 131 11.01 -13.63 -50.00
N SER A 132 11.02 -13.33 -51.30
CA SER A 132 10.93 -11.96 -51.80
C SER A 132 9.72 -11.21 -51.22
N GLY A 133 9.93 -9.98 -50.75
CA GLY A 133 8.90 -9.15 -50.11
C GLY A 133 8.64 -9.46 -48.63
N ARG A 134 9.42 -10.39 -48.04
CA ARG A 134 9.34 -10.77 -46.63
C ARG A 134 10.68 -10.57 -45.93
N PHE A 135 10.63 -10.58 -44.61
CA PHE A 135 11.80 -10.51 -43.74
C PHE A 135 11.71 -11.58 -42.65
N PHE A 136 12.86 -11.96 -42.09
CA PHE A 136 12.92 -12.86 -40.95
C PHE A 136 12.55 -12.07 -39.70
N ALA A 137 11.45 -12.46 -39.06
CA ALA A 137 10.90 -11.78 -37.89
C ALA A 137 11.26 -12.46 -36.56
N GLY A 138 11.98 -13.59 -36.60
CA GLY A 138 12.40 -14.34 -35.44
C GLY A 138 12.03 -15.83 -35.52
N TRP A 139 12.44 -16.59 -34.51
CA TRP A 139 12.06 -17.99 -34.28
C TRP A 139 10.95 -18.07 -33.23
N THR A 140 10.07 -19.05 -33.35
CA THR A 140 8.97 -19.31 -32.40
C THR A 140 8.89 -20.80 -32.05
N GLY A 141 8.46 -21.11 -30.83
CA GLY A 141 8.28 -22.48 -30.34
C GLY A 141 9.13 -22.79 -29.10
N PRO A 142 8.80 -23.86 -28.36
CA PRO A 142 9.43 -24.19 -27.07
C PRO A 142 10.91 -24.56 -27.18
N GLY A 143 11.41 -24.87 -28.38
CA GLY A 143 12.80 -25.22 -28.63
C GLY A 143 13.76 -24.03 -28.77
N VAL A 144 13.27 -22.80 -28.86
CA VAL A 144 14.10 -21.59 -29.01
C VAL A 144 14.67 -21.18 -27.64
N PRO A 145 16.01 -21.10 -27.47
CA PRO A 145 16.60 -20.56 -26.25
C PRO A 145 16.24 -19.08 -26.05
N THR A 146 15.98 -18.70 -24.79
CA THR A 146 15.78 -17.30 -24.41
C THR A 146 16.93 -16.42 -24.87
N GLY A 147 16.63 -15.31 -25.54
CA GLY A 147 17.60 -14.37 -26.07
C GLY A 147 18.15 -14.70 -27.46
N LYS A 148 17.80 -15.86 -28.03
CA LYS A 148 18.21 -16.28 -29.38
C LYS A 148 17.09 -16.20 -30.42
N GLU A 149 15.94 -15.65 -30.07
CA GLU A 149 14.75 -15.60 -30.92
C GLU A 149 14.99 -14.83 -32.22
N PHE A 150 15.92 -13.88 -32.24
CA PHE A 150 16.23 -13.07 -33.42
C PHE A 150 17.59 -13.41 -34.05
N GLU A 151 18.32 -14.41 -33.54
CA GLU A 151 19.58 -14.87 -34.14
C GLU A 151 19.29 -15.59 -35.47
N ASN A 152 19.91 -15.14 -36.57
CA ASN A 152 19.78 -15.81 -37.85
C ASN A 152 21.09 -15.65 -38.66
N PRO A 153 21.88 -16.72 -38.86
CA PRO A 153 21.63 -18.10 -38.43
C PRO A 153 21.61 -18.30 -36.91
N ILE A 154 20.78 -19.21 -36.41
CA ILE A 154 20.74 -19.57 -34.98
C ILE A 154 21.74 -20.71 -34.68
N THR A 155 22.39 -20.61 -33.52
CA THR A 155 23.26 -21.67 -32.96
C THR A 155 22.69 -22.19 -31.64
N LEU A 156 22.58 -23.52 -31.52
CA LEU A 156 21.89 -24.21 -30.44
C LEU A 156 22.80 -25.24 -29.76
N VAL A 157 22.76 -25.28 -28.43
CA VAL A 157 23.29 -26.40 -27.64
C VAL A 157 22.15 -27.40 -27.43
N MET A 158 22.38 -28.69 -27.65
CA MET A 158 21.39 -29.74 -27.44
C MET A 158 21.42 -30.23 -25.99
N ASP A 159 20.83 -29.44 -25.10
CA ASP A 159 20.66 -29.70 -23.66
C ASP A 159 19.23 -30.19 -23.31
N ARG A 160 18.32 -30.16 -24.28
CA ARG A 160 16.92 -30.57 -24.20
C ARG A 160 16.36 -30.81 -25.61
N PRO A 161 15.18 -31.46 -25.76
CA PRO A 161 14.48 -31.52 -27.04
C PRO A 161 14.14 -30.10 -27.55
N ARG A 162 14.31 -29.85 -28.85
CA ARG A 162 14.10 -28.53 -29.46
C ARG A 162 13.14 -28.60 -30.65
N ILE A 163 11.97 -28.01 -30.50
CA ILE A 163 10.96 -27.89 -31.56
C ILE A 163 10.63 -26.41 -31.79
N PHE A 164 10.86 -25.89 -32.99
CA PHE A 164 10.62 -24.47 -33.32
C PHE A 164 10.48 -24.21 -34.83
N SER A 165 9.99 -23.03 -35.20
CA SER A 165 9.75 -22.60 -36.59
C SER A 165 10.22 -21.16 -36.80
N PRO A 166 10.65 -20.76 -38.01
CA PRO A 166 10.90 -19.35 -38.32
C PRO A 166 9.58 -18.59 -38.51
N VAL A 167 9.57 -17.30 -38.25
CA VAL A 167 8.47 -16.37 -38.53
C VAL A 167 8.91 -15.44 -39.65
N PHE A 168 8.13 -15.35 -40.73
CA PHE A 168 8.42 -14.49 -41.88
C PHE A 168 7.37 -13.39 -42.03
N GLY A 169 7.75 -12.17 -41.66
CA GLY A 169 6.91 -10.97 -41.76
C GLY A 169 6.84 -10.42 -43.18
N VAL A 170 5.77 -9.71 -43.52
CA VAL A 170 5.64 -8.97 -44.78
C VAL A 170 6.27 -7.58 -44.59
N ILE A 171 7.13 -7.13 -45.52
CA ILE A 171 7.87 -5.87 -45.37
C ILE A 171 6.92 -4.67 -45.14
N GLY A 172 5.80 -4.61 -45.86
CA GLY A 172 4.78 -3.56 -45.70
C GLY A 172 3.80 -3.78 -44.54
N GLY A 173 3.93 -4.87 -43.79
CA GLY A 173 2.93 -5.33 -42.85
C GLY A 173 1.69 -5.92 -43.51
N GLN A 174 0.87 -6.58 -42.70
CA GLN A 174 -0.47 -7.01 -43.09
C GLN A 174 -1.41 -6.96 -41.89
N ASP A 175 -2.71 -7.04 -42.15
CA ASP A 175 -3.72 -7.21 -41.09
C ASP A 175 -3.75 -8.65 -40.60
N LYS A 176 -3.61 -8.84 -39.29
CA LYS A 176 -3.72 -10.12 -38.61
C LYS A 176 -4.90 -10.06 -37.64
N THR A 177 -5.93 -10.82 -37.94
CA THR A 177 -7.17 -10.85 -37.16
C THR A 177 -7.21 -12.08 -36.27
N TRP A 178 -7.58 -11.88 -35.01
CA TRP A 178 -7.80 -12.93 -34.03
C TRP A 178 -9.29 -13.07 -33.68
N ASN A 179 -9.79 -14.31 -33.66
CA ASN A 179 -11.18 -14.60 -33.28
C ASN A 179 -11.31 -15.75 -32.24
N GLY A 180 -10.19 -16.37 -31.84
CA GLY A 180 -10.16 -17.59 -31.02
C GLY A 180 -9.93 -17.37 -29.52
N THR A 181 -9.66 -18.46 -28.81
CA THR A 181 -9.28 -18.47 -27.38
C THR A 181 -8.04 -19.35 -27.20
N SER A 182 -6.85 -18.74 -27.26
CA SER A 182 -5.56 -19.45 -27.30
C SER A 182 -4.40 -18.45 -27.11
N ARG A 183 -3.16 -18.94 -27.19
CA ARG A 183 -1.93 -18.15 -27.09
C ARG A 183 -1.58 -17.50 -28.43
N TRP A 184 -0.86 -16.38 -28.39
CA TRP A 184 -0.36 -15.64 -29.56
C TRP A 184 0.34 -16.53 -30.60
N GLU A 185 1.03 -17.57 -30.15
CA GLU A 185 1.81 -18.49 -30.99
C GLU A 185 0.96 -19.48 -31.81
N ASP A 186 -0.36 -19.56 -31.55
CA ASP A 186 -1.28 -20.42 -32.29
C ASP A 186 -1.46 -19.92 -33.73
N THR A 187 -0.72 -20.52 -34.66
CA THR A 187 -0.66 -20.11 -36.07
C THR A 187 -2.01 -20.18 -36.77
N ASP A 188 -2.87 -21.11 -36.36
CA ASP A 188 -4.14 -21.41 -37.03
C ASP A 188 -5.27 -20.52 -36.53
N ALA A 189 -5.10 -19.93 -35.34
CA ALA A 189 -6.04 -18.96 -34.78
C ALA A 189 -5.95 -17.56 -35.43
N TRP A 190 -4.89 -17.29 -36.22
CA TRP A 190 -4.73 -16.03 -36.95
C TRP A 190 -5.34 -16.08 -38.36
N THR A 191 -5.92 -14.95 -38.80
CA THR A 191 -6.37 -14.76 -40.18
C THR A 191 -5.69 -13.53 -40.80
N PRO A 192 -4.91 -13.68 -41.90
CA PRO A 192 -4.43 -14.95 -42.48
C PRO A 192 -3.60 -15.79 -41.49
N SER A 193 -3.45 -17.10 -41.72
CA SER A 193 -2.69 -18.00 -40.83
C SER A 193 -1.21 -17.58 -40.68
N GLY A 194 -0.61 -17.94 -39.55
CA GLY A 194 0.78 -17.69 -39.17
C GLY A 194 0.93 -16.75 -37.98
N VAL A 195 2.05 -16.80 -37.27
CA VAL A 195 2.31 -15.86 -36.16
C VAL A 195 2.50 -14.44 -36.71
N PRO A 196 1.91 -13.39 -36.10
CA PRO A 196 2.14 -12.01 -36.50
C PRO A 196 3.59 -11.56 -36.33
N ALA A 197 4.05 -10.73 -37.25
CA ALA A 197 5.38 -10.11 -37.25
C ALA A 197 5.33 -8.64 -36.82
N THR A 198 6.51 -8.03 -36.64
CA THR A 198 6.64 -6.66 -36.11
C THR A 198 5.97 -5.58 -36.95
N ASN A 199 5.86 -5.75 -38.27
CA ASN A 199 5.22 -4.75 -39.13
C ASN A 199 3.70 -4.95 -39.24
N ASP A 200 3.13 -6.00 -38.64
CA ASP A 200 1.72 -6.34 -38.82
C ASP A 200 0.80 -5.49 -37.95
N ARG A 201 -0.41 -5.22 -38.46
CA ARG A 201 -1.51 -4.61 -37.70
C ARG A 201 -2.36 -5.72 -37.10
N ILE A 202 -2.49 -5.71 -35.79
CA ILE A 202 -3.19 -6.76 -35.06
C ILE A 202 -4.59 -6.29 -34.70
N ILE A 203 -5.58 -7.15 -34.94
CA ILE A 203 -6.99 -6.91 -34.62
C ILE A 203 -7.49 -8.09 -33.81
N VAL A 204 -7.60 -7.95 -32.48
CA VAL A 204 -8.37 -8.90 -31.66
C VAL A 204 -9.83 -8.60 -31.87
N ASN A 205 -10.45 -9.31 -32.81
CA ASN A 205 -11.81 -9.06 -33.23
C ASN A 205 -12.83 -9.64 -32.24
N SER A 206 -12.57 -10.85 -31.74
CA SER A 206 -13.38 -11.52 -30.71
C SER A 206 -12.55 -12.55 -29.94
N GLY A 207 -13.12 -13.12 -28.88
CA GLY A 207 -12.47 -14.16 -28.10
C GLY A 207 -11.39 -13.61 -27.17
N LYS A 208 -10.43 -14.48 -26.80
CA LYS A 208 -9.35 -14.16 -25.85
C LYS A 208 -7.99 -14.50 -26.46
N LEU A 209 -7.15 -13.49 -26.64
CA LEU A 209 -5.76 -13.63 -27.05
C LEU A 209 -4.87 -13.62 -25.81
N ILE A 210 -4.08 -14.68 -25.60
CA ILE A 210 -3.15 -14.79 -24.46
C ILE A 210 -1.73 -14.49 -24.92
N LEU A 211 -1.11 -13.48 -24.30
CA LEU A 211 0.26 -13.05 -24.53
C LEU A 211 1.16 -13.59 -23.41
N GLY A 212 2.00 -14.58 -23.74
CA GLY A 212 2.97 -15.16 -22.78
C GLY A 212 4.42 -14.89 -23.07
N THR A 213 4.71 -14.14 -24.13
CA THR A 213 6.05 -13.67 -24.52
C THR A 213 5.94 -12.22 -24.97
N SER A 214 7.01 -11.44 -24.82
CA SER A 214 7.01 -10.04 -25.27
C SER A 214 6.90 -9.95 -26.79
N ARG A 215 6.08 -9.03 -27.29
CA ARG A 215 5.82 -8.86 -28.73
C ARG A 215 5.86 -7.39 -29.13
N SER A 216 6.37 -7.14 -30.34
CA SER A 216 6.31 -5.84 -31.01
C SER A 216 5.50 -5.97 -32.29
N VAL A 217 4.65 -5.00 -32.58
CA VAL A 217 3.76 -4.95 -33.75
C VAL A 217 3.58 -3.51 -34.27
N SER A 218 3.04 -3.35 -35.47
CA SER A 218 2.80 -2.02 -36.04
C SER A 218 1.65 -1.31 -35.34
N SER A 219 0.54 -2.00 -35.06
CA SER A 219 -0.54 -1.45 -34.23
C SER A 219 -1.37 -2.57 -33.63
N MET A 220 -2.08 -2.26 -32.54
CA MET A 220 -2.91 -3.20 -31.82
C MET A 220 -4.33 -2.63 -31.67
N THR A 221 -5.34 -3.39 -32.10
CA THR A 221 -6.75 -3.08 -31.85
C THR A 221 -7.40 -4.21 -31.07
N VAL A 222 -8.01 -3.91 -29.92
CA VAL A 222 -8.87 -4.84 -29.17
C VAL A 222 -10.32 -4.38 -29.37
N ASN A 223 -11.08 -5.13 -30.18
CA ASN A 223 -12.46 -4.80 -30.53
C ASN A 223 -13.44 -5.08 -29.38
N LYS A 224 -14.68 -4.63 -29.57
CA LYS A 224 -15.79 -4.79 -28.63
C LYS A 224 -15.94 -6.26 -28.20
N ASN A 225 -15.96 -6.51 -26.89
CA ASN A 225 -16.08 -7.83 -26.28
C ASN A 225 -14.90 -8.79 -26.55
N ALA A 226 -13.78 -8.31 -27.10
CA ALA A 226 -12.54 -9.08 -27.19
C ALA A 226 -11.70 -8.91 -25.92
N THR A 227 -10.91 -9.92 -25.59
CA THR A 227 -9.98 -9.93 -24.45
C THR A 227 -8.55 -10.11 -24.93
N LEU A 228 -7.64 -9.26 -24.46
CA LEU A 228 -6.20 -9.50 -24.49
C LEU A 228 -5.75 -9.81 -23.06
N SER A 229 -5.09 -10.93 -22.85
CA SER A 229 -4.62 -11.33 -21.51
C SER A 229 -3.12 -11.53 -21.48
N PHE A 230 -2.48 -11.07 -20.40
CA PHE A 230 -1.06 -11.21 -20.16
C PHE A 230 -0.80 -12.37 -19.19
N THR A 231 0.21 -13.18 -19.50
CA THR A 231 0.81 -14.16 -18.58
C THR A 231 2.28 -13.83 -18.43
N ASN A 232 2.83 -13.97 -17.22
CA ASN A 232 4.22 -13.66 -16.88
C ASN A 232 4.53 -12.15 -17.00
N SER A 233 5.79 -11.79 -16.75
CA SER A 233 6.28 -10.40 -16.84
C SER A 233 6.64 -10.03 -18.29
N VAL A 234 5.64 -9.89 -19.17
CA VAL A 234 5.83 -9.62 -20.61
C VAL A 234 5.28 -8.27 -21.05
N SER A 235 5.74 -7.79 -22.21
CA SER A 235 5.33 -6.50 -22.77
C SER A 235 4.77 -6.60 -24.19
N LEU A 236 3.84 -5.71 -24.51
CA LEU A 236 3.35 -5.48 -25.86
C LEU A 236 3.78 -4.09 -26.34
N HIS A 237 4.54 -4.03 -27.41
CA HIS A 237 4.95 -2.80 -28.09
C HIS A 237 4.16 -2.58 -29.38
N ALA A 238 3.62 -1.38 -29.59
CA ALA A 238 2.90 -1.00 -30.81
C ALA A 238 3.37 0.35 -31.37
N ASP A 239 4.05 0.33 -32.52
CA ASP A 239 4.67 1.52 -33.13
C ASP A 239 3.66 2.63 -33.46
N ASN A 240 2.51 2.25 -34.02
CA ASN A 240 1.42 3.14 -34.45
C ASN A 240 0.20 3.08 -33.52
N GLY A 241 0.42 2.64 -32.28
CA GLY A 241 -0.53 2.79 -31.18
C GLY A 241 -1.43 1.60 -30.91
N ILE A 242 -2.13 1.72 -29.78
CA ILE A 242 -3.02 0.72 -29.21
C ILE A 242 -4.42 1.34 -29.09
N LEU A 243 -5.42 0.67 -29.65
CA LEU A 243 -6.82 1.07 -29.55
C LEU A 243 -7.63 0.00 -28.82
N VAL A 244 -8.28 0.39 -27.73
CA VAL A 244 -9.15 -0.48 -26.93
C VAL A 244 -10.57 0.08 -26.99
N TYR A 245 -11.44 -0.63 -27.71
CA TYR A 245 -12.82 -0.22 -27.92
C TYR A 245 -13.68 -0.40 -26.66
N THR A 246 -14.87 0.22 -26.67
CA THR A 246 -15.92 -0.02 -25.67
C THR A 246 -16.16 -1.52 -25.43
N ASN A 247 -16.22 -1.93 -24.16
CA ASN A 247 -16.40 -3.32 -23.70
C ASN A 247 -15.25 -4.29 -24.08
N ALA A 248 -14.13 -3.81 -24.61
CA ALA A 248 -12.91 -4.61 -24.70
C ALA A 248 -12.24 -4.72 -23.32
N LEU A 249 -11.51 -5.81 -23.10
CA LEU A 249 -10.78 -6.07 -21.86
C LEU A 249 -9.31 -6.37 -22.13
N ILE A 250 -8.41 -5.68 -21.45
CA ILE A 250 -7.02 -6.10 -21.26
C ILE A 250 -6.88 -6.57 -19.80
N THR A 251 -6.36 -7.78 -19.56
CA THR A 251 -6.29 -8.38 -18.22
C THR A 251 -5.03 -9.23 -17.98
N ILE A 252 -4.87 -9.75 -16.77
CA ILE A 252 -3.85 -10.74 -16.37
C ILE A 252 -4.51 -12.12 -16.16
N GLU A 253 -3.79 -13.21 -16.43
CA GLU A 253 -4.18 -14.57 -16.05
C GLU A 253 -3.94 -14.85 -14.55
N GLY A 254 -4.79 -14.27 -13.69
CA GLY A 254 -4.91 -14.65 -12.27
C GLY A 254 -3.79 -14.16 -11.33
N PRO A 255 -3.99 -14.35 -10.01
CA PRO A 255 -3.01 -14.04 -8.98
C PRO A 255 -1.94 -15.13 -8.85
N PHE A 256 -0.89 -14.86 -8.08
CA PHE A 256 0.29 -15.71 -7.89
C PHE A 256 0.76 -15.71 -6.42
N ASP A 257 1.56 -16.71 -6.01
CA ASP A 257 2.16 -16.79 -4.66
C ASP A 257 3.62 -16.30 -4.64
N ASP A 258 4.30 -16.41 -3.49
CA ASP A 258 5.69 -15.95 -3.34
C ASP A 258 6.72 -16.78 -4.13
N GLU A 259 6.33 -17.93 -4.70
CA GLU A 259 7.21 -18.81 -5.49
C GLU A 259 7.20 -18.45 -6.99
N GLN A 260 6.26 -17.62 -7.40
CA GLN A 260 5.99 -17.27 -8.79
C GLN A 260 6.38 -15.81 -9.10
N GLU A 261 6.84 -15.57 -10.33
CA GLU A 261 7.04 -14.20 -10.80
C GLU A 261 5.68 -13.53 -11.09
N ALA A 262 5.53 -12.29 -10.62
CA ALA A 262 4.34 -11.50 -10.85
C ALA A 262 4.08 -11.28 -12.35
N SER A 263 2.87 -11.60 -12.80
CA SER A 263 2.39 -11.19 -14.10
C SER A 263 2.07 -9.69 -14.10
N LYS A 264 2.32 -9.01 -15.23
CA LYS A 264 2.02 -7.57 -15.37
C LYS A 264 1.45 -7.25 -16.75
N ILE A 265 0.58 -6.25 -16.81
CA ILE A 265 0.21 -5.63 -18.08
C ILE A 265 1.27 -4.57 -18.37
N HIS A 266 2.10 -4.77 -19.41
CA HIS A 266 3.06 -3.75 -19.85
C HIS A 266 2.79 -3.37 -21.30
N LEU A 267 2.23 -2.17 -21.50
CA LEU A 267 1.91 -1.63 -22.82
C LEU A 267 2.88 -0.52 -23.19
N THR A 268 3.48 -0.59 -24.37
CA THR A 268 4.42 0.42 -24.86
C THR A 268 4.09 0.83 -26.30
N GLY A 269 4.38 2.06 -26.72
CA GLY A 269 4.13 2.48 -28.11
C GLY A 269 3.99 3.99 -28.33
N SER A 270 3.55 4.40 -29.52
CA SER A 270 3.30 5.82 -29.80
C SER A 270 2.07 6.38 -29.10
N SER A 271 1.00 5.59 -28.96
CA SER A 271 -0.23 6.02 -28.30
C SER A 271 -1.04 4.88 -27.70
N LEU A 272 -1.86 5.18 -26.70
CA LEU A 272 -2.92 4.32 -26.19
C LEU A 272 -4.24 5.11 -26.16
N ASN A 273 -5.24 4.62 -26.88
CA ASN A 273 -6.61 5.11 -26.85
C ASN A 273 -7.51 4.09 -26.16
N LEU A 274 -7.86 4.36 -24.91
CA LEU A 274 -8.81 3.56 -24.13
C LEU A 274 -10.18 4.25 -24.15
N GLN A 275 -11.06 3.80 -25.05
CA GLN A 275 -12.39 4.40 -25.22
C GLN A 275 -13.29 4.18 -24.01
N ALA A 276 -14.33 5.00 -23.89
CA ALA A 276 -15.38 4.82 -22.89
C ALA A 276 -15.93 3.38 -22.89
N GLY A 277 -15.95 2.75 -21.72
CA GLY A 277 -16.34 1.35 -21.50
C GLY A 277 -15.27 0.30 -21.83
N GLY A 278 -14.14 0.67 -22.44
CA GLY A 278 -12.95 -0.18 -22.52
C GLY A 278 -12.27 -0.32 -21.16
N LYS A 279 -11.64 -1.46 -20.89
CA LYS A 279 -11.08 -1.78 -19.58
C LYS A 279 -9.67 -2.35 -19.66
N ILE A 280 -8.80 -1.91 -18.76
CA ILE A 280 -7.51 -2.51 -18.44
C ILE A 280 -7.56 -2.89 -16.96
N LEU A 281 -7.69 -4.19 -16.65
CA LEU A 281 -7.93 -4.68 -15.29
C LEU A 281 -6.83 -5.62 -14.83
N ALA A 282 -6.30 -5.35 -13.65
CA ALA A 282 -5.45 -6.23 -12.86
C ALA A 282 -6.06 -6.40 -11.45
N ASP A 283 -7.39 -6.27 -11.32
CA ASP A 283 -8.09 -6.45 -10.06
C ASP A 283 -7.88 -7.88 -9.54
N ALA A 284 -7.54 -8.03 -8.25
CA ALA A 284 -7.27 -9.32 -7.61
C ALA A 284 -6.22 -10.20 -8.32
N CYS A 285 -5.32 -9.61 -9.12
CA CYS A 285 -4.27 -10.30 -9.88
C CYS A 285 -2.85 -10.12 -9.26
N GLY A 286 -2.77 -9.66 -8.02
CA GLY A 286 -1.54 -9.57 -7.23
C GLY A 286 -1.25 -10.86 -6.47
N TYR A 287 -0.78 -10.72 -5.24
CA TYR A 287 -0.55 -11.87 -4.36
C TYR A 287 -1.86 -12.59 -4.01
N ILE A 288 -1.88 -13.91 -4.14
CA ILE A 288 -3.08 -14.76 -4.00
C ILE A 288 -3.58 -14.84 -2.56
N ALA A 289 -4.88 -15.08 -2.38
CA ALA A 289 -5.47 -15.37 -1.08
C ALA A 289 -4.85 -16.59 -0.37
N SER A 290 -4.83 -16.56 0.96
CA SER A 290 -4.27 -17.61 1.83
C SER A 290 -5.24 -17.98 2.95
N THR A 291 -5.18 -19.22 3.46
CA THR A 291 -5.88 -19.65 4.70
C THR A 291 -5.10 -19.29 5.97
N ASN A 292 -3.83 -18.91 5.83
CA ASN A 292 -2.92 -18.57 6.92
C ASN A 292 -2.46 -17.11 6.77
N ASP A 293 -1.24 -16.78 7.18
CA ASP A 293 -0.51 -15.61 6.67
C ASP A 293 -0.69 -15.46 5.16
N GLY A 294 -0.93 -14.22 4.73
CA GLY A 294 -0.95 -13.84 3.32
C GLY A 294 0.44 -13.89 2.68
N PHE A 295 0.49 -13.49 1.41
CA PHE A 295 1.72 -13.42 0.61
C PHE A 295 2.09 -11.97 0.27
N GLY A 296 3.36 -11.76 -0.08
CA GLY A 296 3.95 -10.47 -0.41
C GLY A 296 4.52 -9.67 0.77
N LEU A 297 5.21 -8.58 0.45
CA LEU A 297 5.99 -7.76 1.40
C LEU A 297 5.14 -7.14 2.52
N GLY A 298 3.90 -6.78 2.22
CA GLY A 298 2.91 -6.24 3.15
C GLY A 298 1.81 -7.26 3.46
N LYS A 299 2.13 -8.54 3.61
CA LYS A 299 1.14 -9.57 3.89
C LYS A 299 0.30 -9.29 5.15
N GLY A 300 -0.99 -9.62 5.09
CA GLY A 300 -1.80 -9.75 6.29
C GLY A 300 -1.44 -11.02 7.07
N PHE A 301 -1.57 -11.00 8.40
CA PHE A 301 -1.22 -12.12 9.26
C PHE A 301 -2.42 -13.01 9.58
N ALA A 302 -2.11 -14.27 9.88
CA ALA A 302 -3.07 -15.28 10.32
C ALA A 302 -4.00 -14.72 11.41
N GLY A 303 -5.29 -15.03 11.25
CA GLY A 303 -6.33 -14.45 12.06
C GLY A 303 -7.07 -13.33 11.36
N GLY A 304 -6.54 -12.71 10.30
CA GLY A 304 -7.35 -11.88 9.42
C GLY A 304 -7.09 -10.38 9.46
N SER A 305 -5.83 -9.96 9.59
CA SER A 305 -5.45 -8.57 9.30
C SER A 305 -5.35 -8.33 7.80
N GLY A 306 -5.51 -7.08 7.36
CA GLY A 306 -5.52 -6.71 5.95
C GLY A 306 -4.10 -6.63 5.36
N GLY A 307 -4.00 -6.84 4.05
CA GLY A 307 -2.76 -6.61 3.31
C GLY A 307 -2.44 -5.12 3.17
N GLY A 308 -1.15 -4.79 3.18
CA GLY A 308 -0.59 -3.48 2.89
C GLY A 308 0.01 -3.42 1.47
N HIS A 309 -0.03 -2.23 0.88
CA HIS A 309 0.67 -1.82 -0.35
C HIS A 309 0.24 -0.37 -0.60
N GLY A 310 1.13 0.61 -0.76
CA GLY A 310 0.76 2.03 -0.80
C GLY A 310 0.44 2.65 0.57
N GLY A 311 -0.45 2.02 1.33
CA GLY A 311 -0.73 2.29 2.74
C GLY A 311 -0.58 1.03 3.62
N LYS A 312 -0.73 1.20 4.94
CA LYS A 312 -0.76 0.08 5.89
C LYS A 312 -2.10 -0.66 5.82
N GLY A 313 -2.10 -1.99 5.86
CA GLY A 313 -3.31 -2.80 5.98
C GLY A 313 -4.04 -2.57 7.31
N GLY A 314 -5.33 -2.87 7.35
CA GLY A 314 -6.14 -2.71 8.54
C GLY A 314 -5.83 -3.76 9.60
N ASP A 315 -5.76 -3.33 10.86
CA ASP A 315 -5.56 -4.25 11.98
C ASP A 315 -6.84 -5.06 12.26
N ARG A 316 -6.69 -6.25 12.87
CA ARG A 316 -7.80 -7.03 13.46
C ARG A 316 -7.85 -6.85 14.98
N SER A 317 -9.05 -6.97 15.55
CA SER A 317 -9.26 -7.01 17.01
C SER A 317 -8.35 -8.05 17.69
N GLY A 318 -7.57 -7.64 18.69
CA GLY A 318 -6.65 -8.53 19.43
C GLY A 318 -5.16 -8.37 19.10
N LEU A 319 -4.73 -7.21 18.59
CA LEU A 319 -3.33 -6.84 18.32
C LEU A 319 -2.67 -7.56 17.13
N ILE A 320 -3.45 -8.02 16.15
CA ILE A 320 -2.91 -8.55 14.89
C ILE A 320 -2.81 -7.37 13.92
N PHE A 321 -1.60 -6.87 13.73
CA PHE A 321 -1.33 -5.71 12.87
C PHE A 321 -1.55 -6.06 11.39
N GLY A 322 -2.08 -5.11 10.63
CA GLY A 322 -2.11 -5.18 9.17
C GLY A 322 -0.70 -5.04 8.58
N GLY A 323 -0.56 -5.50 7.34
CA GLY A 323 0.73 -5.47 6.64
C GLY A 323 1.19 -4.04 6.34
N ASP A 324 2.50 -3.81 6.33
CA ASP A 324 3.07 -2.49 6.10
C ASP A 324 2.98 -2.03 4.64
N ALA A 325 3.10 -0.71 4.43
CA ALA A 325 3.26 -0.15 3.09
C ALA A 325 4.66 -0.46 2.55
N TYR A 326 4.77 -0.73 1.25
CA TYR A 326 6.03 -0.91 0.53
C TYR A 326 5.90 -0.35 -0.88
N ASP A 327 6.99 -0.44 -1.67
CA ASP A 327 7.14 0.12 -3.02
C ASP A 327 7.28 1.66 -3.04
N GLU A 328 7.78 2.20 -4.13
CA GLU A 328 8.10 3.62 -4.29
C GLU A 328 6.89 4.39 -4.89
N PRO A 329 6.39 5.47 -4.25
CA PRO A 329 5.27 6.24 -4.78
C PRO A 329 5.47 6.76 -6.21
N SER A 330 6.71 7.14 -6.56
CA SER A 330 7.04 7.76 -7.85
C SER A 330 7.27 6.78 -9.01
N ALA A 331 7.54 5.51 -8.69
CA ALA A 331 7.79 4.46 -9.68
C ALA A 331 7.31 3.08 -9.17
N PRO A 332 6.01 2.90 -8.93
CA PRO A 332 5.48 1.67 -8.36
C PRO A 332 5.50 0.54 -9.39
N VAL A 333 6.12 -0.58 -9.03
CA VAL A 333 6.31 -1.75 -9.91
C VAL A 333 5.92 -3.06 -9.26
N LEU A 334 5.54 -3.03 -7.98
CA LEU A 334 5.22 -4.22 -7.21
C LEU A 334 3.70 -4.42 -7.11
N PRO A 335 3.23 -5.68 -7.09
CA PRO A 335 1.82 -6.02 -6.89
C PRO A 335 1.40 -5.79 -5.44
N GLY A 336 0.09 -5.70 -5.18
CA GLY A 336 -0.46 -5.59 -3.82
C GLY A 336 -0.46 -6.93 -3.09
N SER A 337 -0.24 -6.90 -1.77
CA SER A 337 -0.26 -8.08 -0.89
C SER A 337 -1.66 -8.60 -0.60
N SER A 338 -1.76 -9.90 -0.29
CA SER A 338 -3.00 -10.52 0.16
C SER A 338 -3.26 -10.25 1.65
N GLY A 339 -4.53 -10.36 2.05
CA GLY A 339 -4.88 -10.36 3.48
C GLY A 339 -4.50 -11.66 4.18
N GLY A 340 -4.68 -11.70 5.51
CA GLY A 340 -4.54 -12.91 6.31
C GLY A 340 -5.82 -13.76 6.34
N GLY A 341 -5.67 -15.08 6.25
CA GLY A 341 -6.75 -16.04 6.37
C GLY A 341 -7.05 -16.46 7.81
N VAL A 342 -8.02 -17.35 7.96
CA VAL A 342 -8.30 -18.07 9.22
C VAL A 342 -8.23 -19.56 8.95
N GLU A 343 -7.22 -20.19 9.55
CA GLU A 343 -6.98 -21.63 9.41
C GLU A 343 -8.17 -22.46 9.92
N PRO A 344 -8.50 -23.60 9.28
CA PRO A 344 -7.89 -24.16 8.08
C PRO A 344 -8.68 -23.94 6.77
N THR A 345 -9.77 -23.17 6.79
CA THR A 345 -10.75 -23.18 5.67
C THR A 345 -11.08 -21.81 5.07
N SER A 346 -10.66 -20.72 5.72
CA SER A 346 -11.14 -19.38 5.37
C SER A 346 -10.04 -18.58 4.68
N PHE A 347 -10.15 -18.49 3.35
CA PHE A 347 -9.26 -17.70 2.51
C PHE A 347 -9.46 -16.19 2.73
N SER A 348 -8.37 -15.44 2.66
CA SER A 348 -8.36 -13.98 2.60
C SER A 348 -8.75 -13.43 1.22
N GLY A 349 -8.70 -12.11 1.06
CA GLY A 349 -8.73 -11.47 -0.26
C GLY A 349 -7.35 -11.38 -0.91
N SER A 350 -7.28 -11.61 -2.23
CA SER A 350 -6.07 -11.43 -3.04
C SER A 350 -5.74 -9.94 -3.27
N GLY A 351 -4.46 -9.60 -3.43
CA GLY A 351 -4.05 -8.23 -3.75
C GLY A 351 -4.26 -7.84 -5.22
N GLY A 352 -4.17 -6.56 -5.54
CA GLY A 352 -4.23 -6.06 -6.93
C GLY A 352 -2.91 -6.26 -7.69
N GLY A 353 -2.99 -6.43 -9.01
CA GLY A 353 -1.82 -6.68 -9.87
C GLY A 353 -1.09 -5.40 -10.31
N VAL A 354 -0.25 -5.53 -11.34
CA VAL A 354 0.62 -4.44 -11.84
C VAL A 354 0.24 -4.05 -13.27
N ILE A 355 0.06 -2.75 -13.49
CA ILE A 355 -0.19 -2.14 -14.80
C ILE A 355 0.89 -1.09 -15.09
N ARG A 356 1.68 -1.31 -16.14
CA ARG A 356 2.69 -0.39 -16.67
C ARG A 356 2.29 0.08 -18.06
N ILE A 357 2.29 1.38 -18.28
CA ILE A 357 2.00 2.00 -19.58
C ILE A 357 3.11 2.99 -19.92
N ASP A 358 3.77 2.81 -21.07
CA ASP A 358 4.83 3.67 -21.61
C ASP A 358 4.48 4.13 -23.03
N VAL A 359 3.77 5.25 -23.18
CA VAL A 359 3.28 5.68 -24.49
C VAL A 359 3.55 7.14 -24.80
N GLY A 360 3.73 7.51 -26.07
CA GLY A 360 3.80 8.92 -26.45
C GLY A 360 2.55 9.71 -26.05
N GLN A 361 1.36 9.21 -26.39
CA GLN A 361 0.08 9.87 -26.08
C GLN A 361 -0.88 8.90 -25.37
N LEU A 362 -1.51 9.34 -24.28
CA LEU A 362 -2.53 8.60 -23.57
C LEU A 362 -3.88 9.32 -23.65
N TYR A 363 -4.85 8.67 -24.31
CA TYR A 363 -6.27 9.04 -24.26
C TYR A 363 -7.04 8.05 -23.41
N LEU A 364 -7.54 8.50 -22.25
CA LEU A 364 -8.18 7.65 -21.24
C LEU A 364 -9.63 8.07 -20.98
N ASP A 365 -10.59 7.46 -21.66
CA ASP A 365 -12.02 7.58 -21.39
C ASP A 365 -12.60 6.33 -20.69
N GLY A 366 -11.88 5.21 -20.73
CA GLY A 366 -12.27 3.96 -20.09
C GLY A 366 -11.75 3.81 -18.65
N ILE A 367 -11.56 2.56 -18.23
CA ILE A 367 -11.21 2.19 -16.85
C ILE A 367 -9.85 1.50 -16.83
N ILE A 368 -8.95 1.99 -15.97
CA ILE A 368 -7.74 1.28 -15.54
C ILE A 368 -7.93 0.92 -14.06
N SER A 369 -7.77 -0.35 -13.70
CA SER A 369 -8.01 -0.79 -12.33
C SER A 369 -7.07 -1.91 -11.90
N ALA A 370 -6.50 -1.78 -10.70
CA ALA A 370 -5.73 -2.83 -10.02
C ALA A 370 -6.15 -2.87 -8.54
N ASN A 371 -7.45 -3.02 -8.27
CA ASN A 371 -7.99 -3.09 -6.92
C ASN A 371 -7.66 -4.43 -6.24
N GLY A 372 -7.53 -4.41 -4.93
CA GLY A 372 -7.50 -5.59 -4.09
C GLY A 372 -8.89 -6.20 -3.90
N GLU A 373 -8.92 -7.47 -3.59
CA GLU A 373 -10.15 -8.23 -3.32
C GLU A 373 -10.61 -8.06 -1.87
N GLY A 374 -11.91 -7.89 -1.67
CA GLY A 374 -12.51 -7.88 -0.33
C GLY A 374 -12.45 -9.25 0.34
N ALA A 375 -12.55 -9.27 1.67
CA ALA A 375 -12.58 -10.50 2.45
C ALA A 375 -13.79 -11.38 2.03
N PRO A 376 -13.58 -12.62 1.55
CA PRO A 376 -14.68 -13.46 1.05
C PRO A 376 -15.50 -14.08 2.19
N VAL A 377 -14.99 -14.10 3.42
CA VAL A 377 -15.65 -14.66 4.61
C VAL A 377 -15.38 -13.81 5.85
N THR A 378 -16.23 -13.95 6.88
CA THR A 378 -16.16 -13.14 8.11
C THR A 378 -14.86 -13.37 8.87
N GLY A 379 -14.23 -12.28 9.32
CA GLY A 379 -13.03 -12.36 10.16
C GLY A 379 -11.72 -12.63 9.42
N THR A 380 -11.75 -12.71 8.08
CA THR A 380 -10.53 -12.74 7.24
C THR A 380 -10.13 -11.33 6.81
N GLY A 381 -8.86 -11.18 6.48
CA GLY A 381 -8.28 -9.95 5.95
C GLY A 381 -8.57 -9.79 4.46
N ALA A 382 -8.68 -8.55 4.02
CA ALA A 382 -8.82 -8.22 2.60
C ALA A 382 -7.46 -7.88 1.97
N GLY A 383 -7.37 -8.03 0.65
CA GLY A 383 -6.16 -7.74 -0.12
C GLY A 383 -5.97 -6.25 -0.40
N ALA A 384 -4.71 -5.83 -0.51
CA ALA A 384 -4.35 -4.45 -0.84
C ALA A 384 -4.54 -4.14 -2.33
N GLY A 385 -4.72 -2.86 -2.68
CA GLY A 385 -4.64 -2.41 -4.06
C GLY A 385 -3.24 -2.64 -4.66
N GLY A 386 -3.15 -2.73 -5.99
CA GLY A 386 -1.91 -2.96 -6.74
C GLY A 386 -1.24 -1.67 -7.22
N SER A 387 -0.49 -1.77 -8.33
CA SER A 387 0.31 -0.69 -8.89
C SER A 387 -0.16 -0.30 -10.28
N VAL A 388 -0.33 1.00 -10.52
CA VAL A 388 -0.51 1.59 -11.85
C VAL A 388 0.57 2.63 -12.08
N TYR A 389 1.47 2.39 -13.03
CA TYR A 389 2.53 3.33 -13.38
C TYR A 389 2.45 3.72 -14.87
N ILE A 390 2.19 4.98 -15.14
CA ILE A 390 2.03 5.54 -16.47
C ILE A 390 3.19 6.50 -16.74
N THR A 391 3.86 6.36 -17.88
CA THR A 391 4.77 7.34 -18.44
C THR A 391 4.27 7.74 -19.82
N CYS A 392 4.08 9.05 -20.04
CA CYS A 392 3.64 9.56 -21.33
C CYS A 392 4.11 10.97 -21.68
N ASN A 393 4.02 11.39 -22.94
CA ASN A 393 4.27 12.80 -23.28
C ASN A 393 3.01 13.64 -23.11
N HIS A 394 1.85 13.15 -23.56
CA HIS A 394 0.60 13.91 -23.55
C HIS A 394 -0.54 13.08 -22.96
N PHE A 395 -1.24 13.61 -21.96
CA PHE A 395 -2.30 12.91 -21.23
C PHE A 395 -3.64 13.67 -21.18
N TYR A 396 -4.71 13.04 -21.68
CA TYR A 396 -6.07 13.60 -21.70
C TYR A 396 -7.15 12.50 -21.65
N GLY A 397 -8.39 12.89 -21.35
CA GLY A 397 -9.54 11.98 -21.28
C GLY A 397 -10.42 12.20 -20.04
N SER A 398 -11.50 11.42 -19.91
CA SER A 398 -12.49 11.54 -18.82
C SER A 398 -12.72 10.23 -18.03
N GLY A 399 -11.82 9.27 -18.14
CA GLY A 399 -11.92 7.95 -17.53
C GLY A 399 -11.57 7.88 -16.04
N SER A 400 -11.20 6.70 -15.57
CA SER A 400 -10.85 6.46 -14.17
C SER A 400 -9.67 5.52 -13.98
N ILE A 401 -8.83 5.81 -12.99
CA ILE A 401 -7.75 4.95 -12.50
C ILE A 401 -8.02 4.58 -11.03
N SER A 402 -8.02 3.28 -10.71
CA SER A 402 -8.37 2.76 -9.38
C SER A 402 -7.36 1.71 -8.87
N VAL A 403 -6.90 1.87 -7.63
CA VAL A 403 -6.03 0.92 -6.89
C VAL A 403 -6.53 0.74 -5.46
N LYS A 404 -7.84 0.56 -5.28
CA LYS A 404 -8.46 0.48 -3.95
C LYS A 404 -8.09 -0.81 -3.21
N GLY A 405 -8.00 -0.73 -1.90
CA GLY A 405 -7.95 -1.90 -1.04
C GLY A 405 -9.31 -2.59 -0.92
N GLY A 406 -9.30 -3.89 -0.66
CA GLY A 406 -10.52 -4.66 -0.44
C GLY A 406 -11.15 -4.38 0.93
N ASN A 407 -12.48 -4.42 1.01
CA ASN A 407 -13.20 -4.26 2.27
C ASN A 407 -13.13 -5.54 3.11
N ALA A 408 -12.95 -5.40 4.43
CA ALA A 408 -13.11 -6.52 5.34
C ALA A 408 -14.58 -6.82 5.67
N ARG A 409 -14.82 -8.01 6.23
CA ARG A 409 -16.11 -8.43 6.79
C ARG A 409 -15.99 -8.67 8.28
N SER A 410 -16.94 -8.14 9.06
CA SER A 410 -16.93 -8.20 10.52
C SER A 410 -15.60 -7.67 11.08
N ASN A 411 -15.00 -8.35 12.06
CA ASN A 411 -13.77 -7.94 12.73
C ASN A 411 -12.46 -8.13 11.94
N GLY A 412 -12.51 -8.48 10.66
CA GLY A 412 -11.31 -8.55 9.80
C GLY A 412 -10.72 -7.17 9.48
N GLY A 413 -9.46 -7.15 9.08
CA GLY A 413 -8.74 -5.96 8.62
C GLY A 413 -8.94 -5.71 7.12
N GLY A 414 -9.38 -4.50 6.74
CA GLY A 414 -9.49 -4.08 5.35
C GLY A 414 -8.11 -3.94 4.70
N GLY A 415 -8.02 -4.10 3.38
CA GLY A 415 -6.77 -3.91 2.65
C GLY A 415 -6.43 -2.43 2.47
N ALA A 416 -5.15 -2.09 2.38
CA ALA A 416 -4.71 -0.74 2.04
C ALA A 416 -5.00 -0.38 0.58
N GLY A 417 -5.11 0.91 0.28
CA GLY A 417 -5.09 1.38 -1.11
C GLY A 417 -3.68 1.33 -1.69
N GLY A 418 -3.53 0.95 -2.96
CA GLY A 418 -2.26 0.78 -3.68
C GLY A 418 -1.64 2.07 -4.21
N ARG A 419 -0.82 1.97 -5.27
CA ARG A 419 -0.04 3.10 -5.80
C ARG A 419 -0.40 3.45 -7.24
N ILE A 420 -0.62 4.74 -7.49
CA ILE A 420 -0.74 5.32 -8.84
C ILE A 420 0.41 6.29 -9.04
N ALA A 421 1.16 6.14 -10.13
CA ALA A 421 2.13 7.12 -10.58
C ALA A 421 1.85 7.52 -12.03
N VAL A 422 1.86 8.82 -12.31
CA VAL A 422 1.70 9.37 -13.67
C VAL A 422 2.85 10.34 -13.93
N ASP A 423 3.80 9.90 -14.74
CA ASP A 423 4.84 10.73 -15.31
C ASP A 423 4.41 11.24 -16.68
N TYR A 424 4.31 12.55 -16.84
CA TYR A 424 3.81 13.16 -18.07
C TYR A 424 4.56 14.43 -18.44
N ASN A 425 4.64 14.75 -19.74
CA ASN A 425 5.19 16.05 -20.17
C ASN A 425 4.13 17.17 -20.19
N THR A 426 2.94 16.88 -20.69
CA THR A 426 1.81 17.82 -20.80
C THR A 426 0.49 17.10 -20.47
N MET A 427 -0.31 17.70 -19.60
CA MET A 427 -1.68 17.29 -19.31
C MET A 427 -2.64 18.33 -19.89
N ASP A 428 -3.67 17.89 -20.61
CA ASP A 428 -4.65 18.83 -21.16
C ASP A 428 -5.50 19.48 -20.07
N SER A 429 -5.82 20.77 -20.27
CA SER A 429 -6.66 21.55 -19.35
C SER A 429 -8.08 21.00 -19.13
N ASN A 430 -8.60 20.23 -20.09
CA ASN A 430 -9.90 19.56 -20.00
C ASN A 430 -9.80 18.09 -19.59
N ASN A 431 -8.60 17.59 -19.25
CA ASN A 431 -8.44 16.27 -18.67
C ASN A 431 -9.30 16.21 -17.41
N SER A 432 -10.17 15.20 -17.31
CA SER A 432 -11.06 15.00 -16.17
C SER A 432 -10.95 13.59 -15.58
N VAL A 433 -9.83 12.90 -15.82
CA VAL A 433 -9.58 11.55 -15.28
C VAL A 433 -9.66 11.57 -13.76
N THR A 434 -10.36 10.59 -13.19
CA THR A 434 -10.49 10.40 -11.74
C THR A 434 -9.46 9.40 -11.20
N TYR A 435 -8.96 9.65 -10.00
CA TYR A 435 -7.95 8.80 -9.34
C TYR A 435 -8.46 8.32 -8.00
N SER A 436 -8.38 7.01 -7.73
CA SER A 436 -8.81 6.46 -6.46
C SER A 436 -7.83 5.44 -5.90
N ALA A 437 -7.38 5.70 -4.68
CA ALA A 437 -6.51 4.82 -3.92
C ALA A 437 -7.08 4.61 -2.51
N SER A 438 -8.42 4.47 -2.43
CA SER A 438 -9.11 4.35 -1.15
C SER A 438 -8.65 3.09 -0.40
N ALA A 439 -8.49 3.23 0.91
CA ALA A 439 -8.41 2.08 1.80
C ALA A 439 -9.73 1.30 1.80
N GLY A 440 -9.65 -0.01 2.05
CA GLY A 440 -10.82 -0.81 2.36
C GLY A 440 -11.42 -0.45 3.71
N THR A 441 -12.66 -0.84 3.98
CA THR A 441 -13.29 -0.60 5.28
C THR A 441 -12.91 -1.67 6.31
N SER A 442 -12.55 -1.27 7.53
CA SER A 442 -12.47 -2.15 8.72
C SER A 442 -13.62 -1.85 9.68
N LEU A 443 -14.41 -2.86 10.06
CA LEU A 443 -15.46 -2.71 11.09
C LEU A 443 -14.84 -2.91 12.49
N VAL A 444 -13.83 -2.11 12.85
CA VAL A 444 -13.37 -2.10 14.25
C VAL A 444 -14.49 -1.49 15.09
N ASN A 445 -14.94 -2.22 16.11
CA ASN A 445 -16.03 -1.83 17.00
C ASN A 445 -15.66 -0.51 17.71
N GLY A 446 -16.54 0.49 17.68
CA GLY A 446 -16.26 1.87 18.13
C GLY A 446 -15.78 1.98 19.59
N TYR A 447 -15.98 0.94 20.40
CA TYR A 447 -15.50 0.86 21.79
C TYR A 447 -13.98 0.86 21.90
N ILE A 448 -13.21 0.38 20.91
CA ILE A 448 -11.73 0.37 20.97
C ILE A 448 -11.11 1.67 20.42
N ARG A 449 -11.79 2.33 19.46
CA ARG A 449 -11.35 3.63 18.89
C ARG A 449 -11.30 4.77 19.93
N ALA A 450 -12.14 4.71 20.96
CA ALA A 450 -12.17 5.69 22.03
C ALA A 450 -11.02 5.55 23.04
N ILE A 451 -10.36 4.38 23.09
CA ILE A 451 -9.35 4.04 24.10
C ILE A 451 -7.94 4.17 23.53
N ASN A 452 -7.74 4.07 22.19
CA ASN A 452 -6.42 4.20 21.59
C ASN A 452 -6.42 4.38 20.05
N PRO A 453 -6.21 5.60 19.51
CA PRO A 453 -6.03 5.81 18.07
C PRO A 453 -4.70 5.22 17.54
N SER A 454 -3.74 4.92 18.41
CA SER A 454 -2.38 4.46 18.05
C SER A 454 -2.19 2.94 17.99
N PHE A 455 -3.17 2.12 18.38
CA PHE A 455 -3.01 0.65 18.46
C PHE A 455 -3.94 -0.19 17.58
N LEU A 456 -4.94 0.41 16.93
CA LEU A 456 -5.72 -0.24 15.87
C LEU A 456 -5.82 0.73 14.70
N ALA A 457 -4.84 0.67 13.81
CA ALA A 457 -4.81 1.50 12.63
C ALA A 457 -5.90 1.03 11.65
N PRO A 458 -6.84 1.91 11.25
CA PRO A 458 -7.62 1.64 10.06
C PRO A 458 -6.66 1.50 8.87
N PRO A 459 -7.03 0.76 7.82
CA PRO A 459 -6.19 0.65 6.64
C PRO A 459 -5.91 2.04 6.07
N GLY A 460 -4.67 2.25 5.67
CA GLY A 460 -4.16 3.49 5.10
C GLY A 460 -4.61 3.67 3.66
N LEU A 461 -4.81 4.93 3.28
CA LEU A 461 -4.98 5.32 1.89
C LEU A 461 -3.73 4.98 1.08
N GLY A 462 -3.92 4.71 -0.19
CA GLY A 462 -2.85 4.59 -1.16
C GLY A 462 -2.40 5.92 -1.72
N THR A 463 -1.32 5.87 -2.51
CA THR A 463 -0.64 7.06 -3.02
C THR A 463 -1.00 7.39 -4.46
N LEU A 464 -1.08 8.68 -4.77
CA LEU A 464 -1.07 9.23 -6.12
C LEU A 464 0.16 10.10 -6.27
N TRP A 465 1.07 9.74 -7.19
CA TRP A 465 2.22 10.56 -7.56
C TRP A 465 2.08 11.08 -8.98
N LEU A 466 2.37 12.36 -9.13
CA LEU A 466 2.25 13.10 -10.39
C LEU A 466 3.58 13.78 -10.65
N SER A 467 4.21 13.60 -11.81
CA SER A 467 5.62 14.01 -11.97
C SER A 467 5.85 15.52 -11.94
N LYS A 468 4.82 16.32 -12.19
CA LYS A 468 4.90 17.77 -12.12
C LYS A 468 3.65 18.34 -11.45
N SER A 469 3.81 19.52 -10.85
CA SER A 469 2.68 20.31 -10.36
C SER A 469 1.98 21.09 -11.49
N ASP A 470 2.60 21.24 -12.66
CA ASP A 470 2.06 22.01 -13.78
C ASP A 470 1.13 21.15 -14.68
N GLY A 471 -0.12 21.59 -14.84
CA GLY A 471 -1.12 20.92 -15.70
C GLY A 471 -2.32 20.30 -14.97
N TRP A 472 -2.32 20.17 -13.65
CA TRP A 472 -3.42 19.60 -12.84
C TRP A 472 -4.16 20.63 -12.00
N LEU A 473 -3.47 21.73 -11.68
CA LEU A 473 -3.92 22.75 -10.75
C LEU A 473 -4.91 23.70 -11.44
N THR A 474 -5.90 23.12 -12.11
CA THR A 474 -7.18 23.81 -12.16
C THR A 474 -7.58 24.08 -10.72
N PRO A 475 -8.12 25.26 -10.42
CA PRO A 475 -8.53 25.56 -9.06
C PRO A 475 -9.46 24.53 -8.43
N VAL A 476 -10.11 23.66 -9.22
CA VAL A 476 -11.11 22.71 -8.74
C VAL A 476 -10.51 21.31 -8.55
N TRP A 477 -10.63 20.79 -7.33
CA TRP A 477 -10.30 19.42 -6.95
C TRP A 477 -11.60 18.64 -6.72
N ASP A 478 -11.99 17.86 -7.72
CA ASP A 478 -13.18 16.99 -7.72
C ASP A 478 -12.85 15.55 -8.19
N ARG A 479 -11.61 15.33 -8.67
CA ARG A 479 -11.15 14.08 -9.31
C ARG A 479 -10.41 13.12 -8.38
N PHE A 480 -9.97 13.58 -7.21
CA PHE A 480 -9.21 12.79 -6.24
C PHE A 480 -10.14 12.09 -5.25
N LYS A 481 -10.17 10.76 -5.29
CA LYS A 481 -11.08 9.92 -4.49
C LYS A 481 -10.30 9.12 -3.45
N SER A 482 -9.97 9.78 -2.34
CA SER A 482 -9.21 9.26 -1.20
C SER A 482 -7.82 8.82 -1.61
N VAL A 483 -6.89 9.77 -1.65
CA VAL A 483 -5.49 9.56 -2.05
C VAL A 483 -4.55 10.29 -1.10
N VAL A 484 -3.35 9.74 -0.92
CA VAL A 484 -2.18 10.48 -0.46
C VAL A 484 -1.46 11.05 -1.68
N LEU A 485 -1.51 12.36 -1.85
CA LEU A 485 -0.96 13.07 -2.99
C LEU A 485 0.52 13.39 -2.78
N HIS A 486 1.35 12.92 -3.70
CA HIS A 486 2.74 13.33 -3.85
C HIS A 486 2.88 14.16 -5.14
N ALA A 487 3.49 15.34 -5.05
CA ALA A 487 3.57 16.28 -6.16
C ALA A 487 5.02 16.39 -6.69
N GLY A 488 5.40 15.47 -7.57
CA GLY A 488 6.67 15.52 -8.30
C GLY A 488 7.89 15.73 -7.39
N SER A 489 8.85 16.52 -7.88
CA SER A 489 10.03 16.97 -7.12
C SER A 489 9.82 18.29 -6.38
N ASP A 490 8.64 18.90 -6.48
CA ASP A 490 8.39 20.22 -5.89
C ASP A 490 8.12 20.06 -4.39
N THR A 491 8.95 20.68 -3.55
CA THR A 491 8.74 20.65 -2.09
C THR A 491 7.59 21.54 -1.63
N ASN A 492 6.96 22.30 -2.55
CA ASN A 492 5.83 23.18 -2.29
C ASN A 492 4.80 23.09 -3.42
N LEU A 493 3.55 22.72 -3.10
CA LEU A 493 2.43 22.80 -4.03
C LEU A 493 1.96 24.26 -4.13
N THR A 494 2.26 24.91 -5.27
CA THR A 494 1.82 26.29 -5.52
C THR A 494 0.56 26.32 -6.38
N LEU A 495 -0.54 26.85 -5.83
CA LEU A 495 -1.87 26.89 -6.45
C LEU A 495 -2.34 28.33 -6.71
N PRO A 496 -2.98 28.62 -7.86
CA PRO A 496 -3.63 29.92 -8.06
C PRO A 496 -4.83 30.12 -7.12
N SER A 497 -5.64 29.09 -6.93
CA SER A 497 -6.73 28.96 -5.95
C SER A 497 -6.99 27.46 -5.72
N LEU A 498 -7.74 27.10 -4.67
CA LEU A 498 -8.13 25.72 -4.38
C LEU A 498 -9.61 25.62 -4.02
N TYR A 499 -10.38 24.81 -4.73
CA TYR A 499 -11.81 24.58 -4.52
C TYR A 499 -12.06 23.07 -4.51
N MET A 500 -12.27 22.50 -3.32
CA MET A 500 -12.46 21.07 -3.12
C MET A 500 -13.95 20.73 -3.01
N THR A 501 -14.38 19.71 -3.77
CA THR A 501 -15.75 19.17 -3.72
C THR A 501 -15.78 17.66 -3.87
N ASN A 502 -16.42 16.96 -2.91
CA ASN A 502 -16.60 15.51 -2.91
C ASN A 502 -15.29 14.72 -3.12
N CYS A 503 -14.22 15.16 -2.46
CA CYS A 503 -12.87 14.60 -2.58
C CYS A 503 -12.17 14.49 -1.22
N ILE A 504 -11.32 13.48 -1.07
CA ILE A 504 -10.49 13.30 0.13
C ILE A 504 -9.04 13.27 -0.35
N VAL A 505 -8.23 14.22 0.12
CA VAL A 505 -6.83 14.37 -0.27
C VAL A 505 -5.99 14.58 0.97
N ASN A 506 -4.99 13.71 1.15
CA ASN A 506 -3.92 13.90 2.11
C ASN A 506 -2.68 14.31 1.33
N VAL A 507 -2.18 15.53 1.52
CA VAL A 507 -0.87 15.92 0.98
C VAL A 507 0.19 15.18 1.78
N ALA A 508 1.09 14.48 1.08
CA ALA A 508 2.18 13.74 1.70
C ALA A 508 3.08 14.66 2.56
N SER A 509 3.77 14.08 3.54
CA SER A 509 4.72 14.84 4.35
C SER A 509 5.92 15.33 3.51
N GLY A 510 6.50 16.46 3.92
CA GLY A 510 7.62 17.11 3.22
C GLY A 510 7.20 18.01 2.06
N TYR A 511 5.90 18.25 1.90
CA TYR A 511 5.33 19.16 0.92
C TYR A 511 4.57 20.29 1.61
N GLY A 512 4.97 21.54 1.35
CA GLY A 512 4.21 22.72 1.76
C GLY A 512 3.07 23.04 0.80
N LEU A 513 2.15 23.89 1.23
CA LEU A 513 1.00 24.33 0.44
C LEU A 513 0.98 25.85 0.34
N ASP A 514 1.19 26.40 -0.85
CA ASP A 514 1.11 27.85 -1.13
C ASP A 514 -0.05 28.15 -2.09
N VAL A 515 -1.14 28.73 -1.58
CA VAL A 515 -2.31 29.12 -2.38
C VAL A 515 -2.34 30.63 -2.51
N ARG A 516 -2.26 31.14 -3.74
CA ARG A 516 -2.24 32.59 -4.01
C ARG A 516 -3.61 33.25 -3.84
N GLY A 517 -4.66 32.53 -4.22
CA GLY A 517 -6.06 32.95 -4.14
C GLY A 517 -6.79 32.28 -2.98
N ASP A 518 -8.09 32.11 -3.16
CA ASP A 518 -8.95 31.54 -2.11
C ASP A 518 -8.81 30.02 -2.03
N VAL A 519 -8.99 29.51 -0.81
CA VAL A 519 -9.21 28.08 -0.53
C VAL A 519 -10.67 27.88 -0.13
N LEU A 520 -11.39 27.01 -0.81
CA LEU A 520 -12.72 26.52 -0.44
C LEU A 520 -12.67 25.02 -0.23
N ILE A 521 -13.12 24.57 0.94
CA ILE A 521 -13.30 23.15 1.23
C ILE A 521 -14.79 22.93 1.53
N ALA A 522 -15.52 22.44 0.53
CA ALA A 522 -16.96 22.23 0.60
C ALA A 522 -17.33 20.93 1.33
N SER A 523 -18.63 20.73 1.59
CA SER A 523 -19.18 19.50 2.17
C SER A 523 -18.68 18.24 1.48
N ASN A 524 -18.52 17.15 2.25
CA ASN A 524 -17.96 15.87 1.81
C ASN A 524 -16.52 15.95 1.27
N SER A 525 -15.80 17.04 1.58
CA SER A 525 -14.40 17.20 1.15
C SER A 525 -13.47 17.30 2.33
N HIS A 526 -12.40 16.51 2.32
CA HIS A 526 -11.39 16.49 3.38
C HIS A 526 -10.02 16.82 2.78
N LEU A 527 -9.34 17.80 3.36
CA LEU A 527 -7.94 18.09 3.09
C LEU A 527 -7.14 17.77 4.35
N LEU A 528 -6.07 17.00 4.21
CA LEU A 528 -5.05 16.84 5.24
C LEU A 528 -3.72 17.30 4.68
N VAL A 529 -2.97 18.08 5.46
CA VAL A 529 -1.62 18.50 5.12
C VAL A 529 -0.72 18.25 6.33
N SER A 530 0.38 17.54 6.11
CA SER A 530 1.36 17.22 7.15
C SER A 530 2.72 17.87 6.85
N GLY A 531 3.25 18.67 7.79
CA GLY A 531 4.67 19.06 7.79
C GLY A 531 5.15 20.12 6.79
N ASP A 532 6.45 20.41 6.89
CA ASP A 532 7.22 21.51 6.30
C ASP A 532 7.24 21.62 4.76
N PRO A 533 7.50 22.85 4.22
CA PRO A 533 7.88 24.08 4.92
C PRO A 533 6.72 24.96 5.42
N GLY A 534 5.50 24.42 5.50
CA GLY A 534 4.34 25.11 6.07
C GLY A 534 3.24 25.42 5.05
N ILE A 535 2.21 26.12 5.49
CA ILE A 535 1.01 26.41 4.68
C ILE A 535 0.83 27.93 4.58
N THR A 536 0.71 28.44 3.37
CA THR A 536 0.36 29.84 3.11
C THR A 536 -0.88 29.93 2.24
N ILE A 537 -1.88 30.66 2.71
CA ILE A 537 -3.05 31.07 1.92
C ILE A 537 -3.00 32.59 1.83
N SER A 538 -2.73 33.12 0.63
CA SER A 538 -2.54 34.56 0.43
C SER A 538 -3.84 35.36 0.35
N SER A 539 -4.99 34.68 0.21
CA SER A 539 -6.34 35.27 0.27
C SER A 539 -7.13 34.64 1.42
N ASN A 540 -8.39 34.22 1.17
CA ASN A 540 -9.30 33.74 2.21
C ASN A 540 -9.36 32.21 2.28
N LEU A 541 -9.62 31.71 3.49
CA LEU A 541 -10.01 30.32 3.73
C LEU A 541 -11.52 30.25 3.95
N HIS A 542 -12.20 29.44 3.15
CA HIS A 542 -13.61 29.11 3.28
C HIS A 542 -13.75 27.61 3.57
N LEU A 543 -13.97 27.25 4.83
CA LEU A 543 -14.42 25.91 5.20
C LEU A 543 -15.94 25.92 5.27
N HIS A 544 -16.60 25.20 4.36
CA HIS A 544 -18.05 25.23 4.20
C HIS A 544 -18.61 23.80 4.22
N GLY A 545 -18.79 23.26 5.42
CA GLY A 545 -19.16 21.86 5.68
C GLY A 545 -18.07 20.83 5.37
N GLY A 546 -16.92 21.24 4.87
CA GLY A 546 -15.74 20.40 4.66
C GLY A 546 -14.86 20.26 5.91
N GLN A 547 -13.83 19.42 5.81
CA GLN A 547 -12.86 19.18 6.87
C GLN A 547 -11.45 19.55 6.42
N PHE A 548 -10.72 20.27 7.28
CA PHE A 548 -9.31 20.60 7.06
C PHE A 548 -8.49 20.12 8.25
N TYR A 549 -7.46 19.32 7.99
CA TYR A 549 -6.52 18.80 8.97
C TYR A 549 -5.13 19.37 8.67
N ILE A 550 -4.55 20.05 9.65
CA ILE A 550 -3.15 20.43 9.65
C ILE A 550 -2.48 19.59 10.72
N MET A 551 -1.54 18.73 10.33
CA MET A 551 -0.89 17.78 11.21
C MET A 551 0.61 18.06 11.28
N GLU A 552 1.19 18.13 12.48
CA GLU A 552 2.66 18.18 12.68
C GLU A 552 3.36 19.26 11.82
N SER A 553 2.65 20.34 11.50
CA SER A 553 3.16 21.40 10.62
C SER A 553 3.94 22.43 11.42
N SER A 554 4.98 23.00 10.81
CA SER A 554 5.81 24.02 11.46
C SER A 554 5.02 25.26 11.83
N ASP A 555 4.40 25.93 10.86
CA ASP A 555 3.54 27.10 11.06
C ASP A 555 2.57 27.22 9.85
N PHE A 556 1.40 27.85 10.02
CA PHE A 556 0.54 28.23 8.88
C PHE A 556 0.09 29.68 8.92
N HIS A 557 -0.04 30.28 7.73
CA HIS A 557 -0.45 31.68 7.55
C HIS A 557 -1.61 31.80 6.57
N ILE A 558 -2.73 32.36 7.02
CA ILE A 558 -3.82 32.86 6.19
C ILE A 558 -3.74 34.39 6.20
N LYS A 559 -3.46 35.01 5.04
CA LYS A 559 -3.30 36.46 4.93
C LYS A 559 -4.64 37.21 4.87
N GLY A 560 -5.70 36.54 4.42
CA GLY A 560 -7.07 37.06 4.44
C GLY A 560 -7.88 36.56 5.64
N ASP A 561 -9.18 36.43 5.42
CA ASP A 561 -10.15 35.96 6.41
C ASP A 561 -10.26 34.44 6.42
N ALA A 562 -10.74 33.88 7.54
CA ALA A 562 -11.08 32.47 7.67
C ALA A 562 -12.55 32.30 8.09
N PHE A 563 -13.34 31.66 7.24
CA PHE A 563 -14.75 31.38 7.47
C PHE A 563 -14.96 29.89 7.70
N ILE A 564 -15.43 29.50 8.87
CA ILE A 564 -15.70 28.12 9.27
C ILE A 564 -17.21 27.99 9.47
N THR A 565 -17.89 27.42 8.47
CA THR A 565 -19.34 27.51 8.31
C THR A 565 -19.98 26.19 7.91
N ASN A 566 -21.30 26.09 8.04
CA ASN A 566 -22.12 24.98 7.56
C ASN A 566 -21.68 23.59 8.08
N GLY A 567 -21.31 23.50 9.36
CA GLY A 567 -20.85 22.24 9.95
C GLY A 567 -19.38 21.90 9.69
N ALA A 568 -18.59 22.86 9.21
CA ALA A 568 -17.18 22.66 8.90
C ALA A 568 -16.35 22.33 10.15
N GLN A 569 -15.28 21.54 9.94
CA GLN A 569 -14.34 21.17 10.99
C GLN A 569 -12.90 21.54 10.58
N PHE A 570 -12.21 22.27 11.46
CA PHE A 570 -10.81 22.65 11.25
C PHE A 570 -9.94 22.05 12.37
N HIS A 571 -9.20 21.01 12.07
CA HIS A 571 -8.32 20.32 13.01
C HIS A 571 -6.89 20.80 12.83
N VAL A 572 -6.25 21.18 13.94
CA VAL A 572 -4.83 21.58 13.95
C VAL A 572 -4.14 20.82 15.06
N VAL A 573 -3.26 19.89 14.68
CA VAL A 573 -2.41 19.14 15.60
C VAL A 573 -1.05 19.80 15.63
N SER A 574 -0.70 20.29 16.82
CA SER A 574 0.56 20.96 17.07
C SER A 574 1.73 20.00 16.96
N ARG A 575 2.87 20.50 16.47
CA ARG A 575 4.15 19.82 16.61
C ARG A 575 4.71 19.94 18.02
N VAL A 576 5.79 19.20 18.27
CA VAL A 576 6.66 19.38 19.46
C VAL A 576 7.22 20.80 19.48
N PRO A 577 7.26 21.50 20.63
CA PRO A 577 7.82 22.85 20.72
C PRO A 577 9.30 22.89 20.40
N ASP A 578 9.74 23.95 19.72
CA ASP A 578 11.15 24.31 19.65
C ASP A 578 11.60 24.88 21.01
N GLU A 579 12.88 24.69 21.38
CA GLU A 579 13.45 25.09 22.69
C GLU A 579 13.20 26.57 23.07
N ASP A 580 13.02 27.44 22.08
CA ASP A 580 12.93 28.90 22.27
C ASP A 580 11.51 29.49 22.32
N ARG A 581 10.47 28.78 21.85
CA ARG A 581 9.15 29.40 21.54
C ARG A 581 8.06 29.16 22.59
N GLY A 582 8.14 28.08 23.36
CA GLY A 582 7.12 27.72 24.36
C GLY A 582 5.76 27.28 23.78
N PHE A 583 5.65 27.12 22.46
CA PHE A 583 4.50 26.55 21.75
C PHE A 583 5.00 25.72 20.56
N GLY A 584 4.15 24.84 20.02
CA GLY A 584 4.50 23.97 18.90
C GLY A 584 4.27 24.61 17.54
N THR A 585 3.01 24.84 17.17
CA THR A 585 2.61 25.36 15.85
C THR A 585 2.01 26.78 15.96
N LEU A 586 2.51 27.73 15.17
CA LEU A 586 1.90 29.05 15.00
C LEU A 586 0.77 29.01 13.97
N ALA A 587 -0.39 29.50 14.36
CA ALA A 587 -1.55 29.73 13.50
C ALA A 587 -1.72 31.24 13.30
N LYS A 588 -1.22 31.79 12.18
CA LYS A 588 -1.35 33.22 11.88
C LYS A 588 -2.49 33.47 10.90
N ILE A 589 -3.50 34.24 11.30
CA ILE A 589 -4.63 34.63 10.45
C ILE A 589 -4.72 36.16 10.50
N SER A 590 -4.27 36.83 9.45
CA SER A 590 -4.19 38.30 9.43
C SER A 590 -5.57 38.97 9.40
N GLY A 591 -6.56 38.30 8.82
CA GLY A 591 -7.96 38.73 8.79
C GLY A 591 -8.78 38.25 9.99
N ARG A 592 -10.09 38.27 9.79
CA ARG A 592 -11.08 37.80 10.76
C ARG A 592 -11.25 36.28 10.68
N VAL A 593 -11.40 35.65 11.84
CA VAL A 593 -11.89 34.29 11.98
C VAL A 593 -13.37 34.33 12.36
N GLU A 594 -14.21 33.70 11.55
CA GLU A 594 -15.65 33.56 11.79
C GLU A 594 -16.03 32.08 11.90
N ILE A 595 -16.49 31.68 13.09
CA ILE A 595 -16.99 30.33 13.37
C ILE A 595 -18.51 30.42 13.51
N ALA A 596 -19.23 29.86 12.54
CA ALA A 596 -20.69 29.83 12.55
C ALA A 596 -21.24 28.68 13.40
N LYS A 597 -22.56 28.65 13.56
CA LYS A 597 -23.28 27.55 14.21
C LYS A 597 -22.89 26.19 13.63
N ASP A 598 -22.83 25.18 14.50
CA ASP A 598 -22.48 23.78 14.21
C ASP A 598 -21.06 23.58 13.64
N SER A 599 -20.23 24.63 13.60
CA SER A 599 -18.90 24.63 13.00
C SER A 599 -17.82 24.77 14.08
N TRP A 600 -16.67 24.10 13.89
CA TRP A 600 -15.71 23.88 14.98
C TRP A 600 -14.25 23.96 14.55
N ILE A 601 -13.42 24.56 15.40
CA ILE A 601 -11.96 24.42 15.36
C ILE A 601 -11.52 23.47 16.47
N TYR A 602 -10.61 22.54 16.18
CA TYR A 602 -10.07 21.54 17.09
C TYR A 602 -8.55 21.69 17.20
N PRO A 603 -8.06 22.59 18.08
CA PRO A 603 -6.64 22.65 18.39
C PRO A 603 -6.27 21.45 19.27
N GLN A 604 -5.19 20.76 18.92
CA GLN A 604 -4.67 19.64 19.67
C GLN A 604 -3.20 19.86 20.00
N SER A 605 -2.86 19.69 21.27
CA SER A 605 -1.49 19.69 21.73
C SER A 605 -0.80 18.40 21.34
N ASP A 606 0.51 18.47 21.16
CA ASP A 606 1.37 17.30 21.12
C ASP A 606 1.16 16.47 22.40
N ARG A 607 0.94 15.18 22.22
CA ARG A 607 0.41 14.30 23.27
C ARG A 607 1.45 13.95 24.32
N ASP A 608 2.72 14.08 23.97
CA ASP A 608 3.86 13.65 24.77
C ASP A 608 4.58 14.84 25.41
N THR A 609 4.71 15.95 24.67
CA THR A 609 5.41 17.16 25.11
C THR A 609 4.48 18.27 25.58
N GLY A 610 3.19 18.19 25.25
CA GLY A 610 2.20 19.23 25.56
C GLY A 610 2.29 20.46 24.67
N GLY A 611 3.16 20.46 23.65
CA GLY A 611 3.31 21.57 22.72
C GLY A 611 2.02 21.92 22.03
N SER A 612 1.59 23.18 22.11
CA SER A 612 0.27 23.59 21.68
C SER A 612 0.27 24.58 20.52
N THR A 613 -0.89 24.75 19.90
CA THR A 613 -1.11 25.76 18.86
C THR A 613 -1.26 27.16 19.48
N HIS A 614 -0.55 28.15 18.92
CA HIS A 614 -0.72 29.56 19.28
C HIS A 614 -1.37 30.33 18.11
N TRP A 615 -2.53 30.94 18.36
CA TRP A 615 -3.35 31.60 17.35
C TRP A 615 -3.21 33.12 17.41
N PHE A 616 -2.60 33.70 16.37
CA PHE A 616 -2.64 35.14 16.11
C PHE A 616 -3.72 35.44 15.09
N VAL A 617 -4.74 36.19 15.50
CA VAL A 617 -5.90 36.49 14.65
C VAL A 617 -6.14 37.99 14.53
N GLY A 618 -6.61 38.47 13.37
CA GLY A 618 -6.98 39.88 13.21
C GLY A 618 -8.21 40.24 14.04
N ALA A 619 -9.23 39.37 14.04
CA ALA A 619 -10.41 39.41 14.90
C ALA A 619 -11.00 37.99 15.03
N LEU A 620 -11.75 37.70 16.09
CA LEU A 620 -12.43 36.41 16.26
C LEU A 620 -13.91 36.63 16.56
N ARG A 621 -14.78 35.91 15.85
CA ARG A 621 -16.21 35.81 16.19
C ARG A 621 -16.67 34.36 16.19
N ILE A 622 -17.20 33.92 17.33
CA ILE A 622 -17.80 32.60 17.52
C ILE A 622 -19.31 32.82 17.70
N ALA A 623 -20.11 32.25 16.81
CA ALA A 623 -21.57 32.28 16.90
C ALA A 623 -22.10 31.24 17.92
N GLU A 624 -23.32 31.45 18.40
CA GLU A 624 -24.02 30.47 19.24
C GLU A 624 -24.11 29.10 18.52
N GLY A 625 -23.79 28.03 19.25
CA GLY A 625 -23.74 26.66 18.71
C GLY A 625 -22.52 26.32 17.86
N GLY A 626 -21.59 27.26 17.64
CA GLY A 626 -20.24 27.01 17.11
C GLY A 626 -19.17 27.10 18.21
N GLY A 627 -17.92 26.74 17.90
CA GLY A 627 -16.88 26.85 18.91
C GLY A 627 -15.46 26.43 18.57
N ILE A 628 -14.61 26.51 19.59
CA ILE A 628 -13.25 25.97 19.62
C ILE A 628 -13.23 24.85 20.67
N ASN A 629 -12.84 23.64 20.27
CA ASN A 629 -12.94 22.44 21.08
C ASN A 629 -11.59 21.73 21.22
N ALA A 630 -10.97 21.94 22.38
CA ALA A 630 -9.74 21.31 22.84
C ALA A 630 -10.02 20.21 23.88
N VAL A 631 -11.24 19.66 23.96
CA VAL A 631 -11.58 18.64 24.98
C VAL A 631 -10.73 17.40 24.81
N GLY A 632 -10.07 16.96 25.87
CA GLY A 632 -9.21 15.76 25.88
C GLY A 632 -8.04 15.79 24.89
N ARG A 633 -7.63 16.98 24.42
CA ARG A 633 -6.61 17.20 23.39
C ARG A 633 -5.27 17.72 23.94
N GLY A 634 -5.00 17.48 25.21
CA GLY A 634 -3.73 17.73 25.90
C GLY A 634 -2.88 16.47 26.00
N TYR A 635 -2.17 16.33 27.12
CA TYR A 635 -1.35 15.14 27.37
C TYR A 635 -2.18 13.87 27.42
N ILE A 636 -1.62 12.77 26.90
CA ILE A 636 -2.31 11.48 26.85
C ILE A 636 -2.47 10.85 28.25
N GLY A 637 -3.60 10.19 28.47
CA GLY A 637 -3.82 9.37 29.68
C GLY A 637 -3.06 8.03 29.62
N GLY A 638 -2.80 7.43 30.77
CA GLY A 638 -1.96 6.24 30.89
C GLY A 638 -2.65 4.93 30.53
N PHE A 639 -1.90 3.93 30.07
CA PHE A 639 -2.40 2.56 29.83
C PHE A 639 -1.28 1.50 29.86
N PRO A 640 -1.17 0.64 30.89
CA PRO A 640 -1.74 0.71 32.24
C PRO A 640 -0.89 1.57 33.20
N THR A 641 -0.08 2.47 32.64
CA THR A 641 0.89 3.31 33.35
C THR A 641 0.25 4.58 33.89
N ASP A 642 1.06 5.42 34.53
CA ASP A 642 0.77 6.81 34.79
C ASP A 642 0.35 7.55 33.51
N GLY A 643 -0.43 8.62 33.69
CA GLY A 643 -0.70 9.58 32.63
C GLY A 643 0.55 10.34 32.21
N SER A 644 0.41 11.20 31.18
CA SER A 644 1.49 12.09 30.76
C SER A 644 1.27 13.54 31.22
N GLY A 645 2.37 14.31 31.23
CA GLY A 645 2.41 15.74 31.58
C GLY A 645 2.78 16.02 33.05
N PRO A 646 3.06 17.29 33.42
CA PRO A 646 3.62 17.63 34.73
C PRO A 646 2.77 17.26 35.95
N GLY A 647 1.44 17.24 35.79
CA GLY A 647 0.47 16.85 36.81
C GLY A 647 -0.24 15.55 36.44
N TYR A 648 0.51 14.55 35.95
CA TYR A 648 -0.07 13.26 35.60
C TYR A 648 -0.75 12.58 36.80
N GLY A 649 -1.79 11.79 36.53
CA GLY A 649 -2.37 10.91 37.54
C GLY A 649 -1.67 9.55 37.58
N ASP A 650 -1.51 8.97 38.77
CA ASP A 650 -0.85 7.67 38.96
C ASP A 650 -1.67 6.53 38.35
N GLY A 651 -0.99 5.66 37.61
CA GLY A 651 -1.51 4.43 37.05
C GLY A 651 -1.13 3.22 37.88
N ALA A 652 -1.99 2.21 37.88
CA ALA A 652 -1.73 0.96 38.59
C ALA A 652 -2.55 -0.20 38.03
N SER A 653 -2.33 -1.40 38.57
CA SER A 653 -3.18 -2.55 38.30
C SER A 653 -4.66 -2.37 38.72
N ASN A 654 -4.97 -1.35 39.54
CA ASN A 654 -6.29 -1.06 40.11
C ASN A 654 -6.89 0.27 39.57
N ARG A 655 -7.32 1.21 40.45
CA ARG A 655 -8.04 2.45 40.10
C ARG A 655 -7.10 3.62 39.82
N GLY A 656 -7.11 4.22 38.63
CA GLY A 656 -6.21 5.34 38.30
C GLY A 656 -6.56 6.67 38.99
N GLY A 657 -5.53 7.47 39.28
CA GLY A 657 -5.66 8.85 39.76
C GLY A 657 -5.93 9.85 38.63
N GLY A 658 -6.62 10.94 38.94
CA GLY A 658 -6.96 11.97 37.96
C GLY A 658 -5.78 12.89 37.64
N GLY A 659 -5.70 13.39 36.42
CA GLY A 659 -4.72 14.39 36.03
C GLY A 659 -5.03 15.77 36.63
N ALA A 660 -4.03 16.65 36.64
CA ALA A 660 -4.10 17.99 37.20
C ALA A 660 -3.57 19.06 36.24
N TYR A 661 -4.07 20.28 36.37
CA TYR A 661 -3.56 21.53 35.78
C TYR A 661 -4.48 22.63 36.28
N GLY A 662 -3.99 23.71 36.92
CA GLY A 662 -4.90 24.66 37.60
C GLY A 662 -5.35 24.18 38.97
N GLY A 663 -6.16 23.12 38.96
CA GLY A 663 -6.60 22.37 40.12
C GLY A 663 -5.90 21.03 40.25
N LYS A 664 -5.93 20.46 41.46
CA LYS A 664 -5.41 19.12 41.74
C LYS A 664 -6.32 18.04 41.18
N GLY A 665 -5.73 16.92 40.77
CA GLY A 665 -6.46 15.73 40.36
C GLY A 665 -6.99 14.96 41.58
N GLY A 666 -8.15 14.32 41.43
CA GLY A 666 -8.72 13.46 42.47
C GLY A 666 -8.01 12.11 42.54
N TRP A 667 -8.00 11.49 43.72
CA TRP A 667 -7.33 10.21 43.92
C TRP A 667 -8.18 9.03 43.44
N GLY A 668 -7.50 8.00 42.92
CA GLY A 668 -8.09 6.67 42.72
C GLY A 668 -8.03 5.86 44.02
N TYR A 669 -9.14 5.25 44.43
CA TYR A 669 -9.22 4.48 45.67
C TYR A 669 -10.00 3.18 45.50
N TRP A 670 -9.38 2.06 45.86
CA TRP A 670 -10.07 0.79 45.97
C TRP A 670 -9.49 -0.09 47.07
N ASN A 671 -10.35 -0.50 48.00
CA ASN A 671 -10.04 -1.49 49.04
C ASN A 671 -8.71 -1.24 49.79
N GLY A 672 -8.42 0.02 50.13
CA GLY A 672 -7.21 0.43 50.85
C GLY A 672 -6.02 0.80 49.95
N TRP A 673 -6.04 0.44 48.67
CA TRP A 673 -5.06 0.85 47.67
C TRP A 673 -5.35 2.28 47.18
N ARG A 674 -4.29 3.05 46.97
CA ARG A 674 -4.37 4.47 46.63
C ARG A 674 -3.44 4.74 45.46
N ASN A 675 -3.96 5.44 44.47
CA ASN A 675 -3.17 6.02 43.38
C ASN A 675 -3.45 7.51 43.39
N GLU A 676 -2.39 8.30 43.51
CA GLU A 676 -2.51 9.73 43.75
C GLU A 676 -3.00 10.43 42.48
N GLY A 677 -3.83 11.46 42.68
CA GLY A 677 -4.12 12.40 41.61
C GLY A 677 -2.93 13.33 41.41
N GLY A 678 -2.83 13.91 40.21
CA GLY A 678 -1.76 14.83 39.89
C GLY A 678 -1.77 16.09 40.76
N GLU A 679 -0.58 16.67 40.93
CA GLU A 679 -0.41 17.98 41.57
C GLU A 679 -0.65 19.10 40.55
N SER A 680 -1.23 20.20 41.03
CA SER A 680 -1.49 21.37 40.18
C SER A 680 -0.18 22.05 39.76
N TYR A 681 -0.12 22.54 38.53
CA TYR A 681 1.00 23.29 37.96
C TYR A 681 0.51 24.40 37.03
N GLY A 682 1.47 25.14 36.47
CA GLY A 682 1.24 26.30 35.60
C GLY A 682 0.88 27.57 36.36
N GLU A 683 0.91 28.70 35.65
CA GLU A 683 0.65 30.03 36.23
C GLU A 683 -0.76 30.53 35.85
N ALA A 684 -1.52 31.04 36.83
CA ALA A 684 -2.87 31.55 36.59
C ALA A 684 -2.90 32.74 35.63
N GLU A 685 -1.86 33.59 35.66
CA GLU A 685 -1.75 34.75 34.77
C GLU A 685 -1.24 34.38 33.37
N ASN A 686 -0.69 33.18 33.18
CA ASN A 686 -0.13 32.77 31.90
C ASN A 686 -0.38 31.27 31.63
N PRO A 687 -1.64 30.86 31.41
CA PRO A 687 -2.00 29.46 31.24
C PRO A 687 -1.71 29.00 29.81
N VAL A 688 -0.44 28.79 29.49
CA VAL A 688 0.06 28.42 28.15
C VAL A 688 0.44 26.94 28.04
N GLU A 689 -0.12 26.11 28.91
CA GLU A 689 0.19 24.67 28.98
C GLU A 689 -1.08 23.85 28.78
N ALA A 690 -0.92 22.65 28.24
CA ALA A 690 -1.99 21.68 28.09
C ALA A 690 -2.25 20.96 29.43
N GLY A 691 -3.48 20.49 29.66
CA GLY A 691 -3.83 19.68 30.82
C GLY A 691 -3.18 18.30 30.79
N SER A 692 -2.87 17.76 31.96
CA SER A 692 -2.28 16.42 32.14
C SER A 692 -3.30 15.28 32.05
N GLY A 693 -2.82 14.13 31.58
CA GLY A 693 -3.59 12.89 31.49
C GLY A 693 -3.76 12.19 32.84
N GLY A 694 -4.89 11.49 33.00
CA GLY A 694 -5.15 10.62 34.15
C GLY A 694 -4.44 9.27 34.04
N GLY A 695 -4.27 8.59 35.18
CA GLY A 695 -3.60 7.30 35.26
C GLY A 695 -4.43 6.13 34.73
N GLY A 696 -3.75 5.15 34.13
CA GLY A 696 -4.37 3.95 33.57
C GLY A 696 -4.66 2.87 34.61
N ALA A 697 -5.67 2.05 34.31
CA ALA A 697 -5.93 0.79 35.01
C ALA A 697 -5.26 -0.40 34.29
N GLY A 698 -5.06 -1.52 35.00
CA GLY A 698 -4.32 -2.70 34.52
C GLY A 698 -4.66 -3.18 33.08
N PRO A 699 -3.75 -3.97 32.45
CA PRO A 699 -3.62 -4.15 30.98
C PRO A 699 -4.82 -4.73 30.21
N ALA A 700 -5.91 -5.07 30.90
CA ALA A 700 -7.13 -5.65 30.32
C ALA A 700 -8.40 -4.79 30.53
N ARG A 701 -8.31 -3.57 31.08
CA ARG A 701 -9.48 -2.83 31.60
C ARG A 701 -9.83 -1.55 30.83
N ALA A 702 -9.04 -0.47 30.91
CA ALA A 702 -9.21 0.76 30.11
C ALA A 702 -8.04 1.74 30.29
N GLY A 703 -7.94 2.75 29.41
CA GLY A 703 -6.97 3.86 29.51
C GLY A 703 -7.48 5.07 30.28
N GLY A 704 -6.55 5.81 30.87
CA GLY A 704 -6.82 7.10 31.50
C GLY A 704 -7.32 8.14 30.51
N GLY A 705 -8.08 9.12 31.02
CA GLY A 705 -8.56 10.24 30.21
C GLY A 705 -7.43 11.21 29.90
N SER A 706 -7.30 11.63 28.65
CA SER A 706 -6.34 12.67 28.26
C SER A 706 -6.73 14.04 28.82
N GLY A 707 -5.77 14.88 29.15
CA GLY A 707 -6.05 16.25 29.61
C GLY A 707 -6.64 17.13 28.50
N GLY A 708 -7.20 18.28 28.85
CA GLY A 708 -7.64 19.31 27.90
C GLY A 708 -6.46 19.92 27.15
N GLY A 709 -6.64 20.34 25.91
CA GLY A 709 -5.59 21.01 25.12
C GLY A 709 -5.31 22.45 25.59
N LEU A 710 -4.71 23.26 24.74
CA LEU A 710 -4.57 24.70 24.99
C LEU A 710 -5.33 25.47 23.90
N VAL A 711 -6.12 26.45 24.33
CA VAL A 711 -6.66 27.49 23.45
C VAL A 711 -5.96 28.80 23.76
N TRP A 712 -4.90 29.13 23.00
CA TRP A 712 -4.16 30.38 23.13
C TRP A 712 -4.44 31.29 21.93
N ILE A 713 -5.15 32.40 22.19
CA ILE A 713 -5.59 33.37 21.20
C ILE A 713 -5.03 34.76 21.52
N GLU A 714 -4.36 35.36 20.55
CA GLU A 714 -3.94 36.76 20.55
C GLU A 714 -4.60 37.49 19.38
N SER A 715 -5.41 38.49 19.68
CA SER A 715 -6.20 39.24 18.70
C SER A 715 -5.86 40.72 18.73
N GLY A 716 -5.59 41.28 17.55
CA GLY A 716 -5.30 42.70 17.38
C GLY A 716 -6.55 43.59 17.46
N ARG A 717 -7.74 42.98 17.45
CA ARG A 717 -9.04 43.63 17.49
C ARG A 717 -9.98 42.85 18.40
N ASP A 718 -11.27 42.84 18.08
CA ASP A 718 -12.34 42.27 18.89
C ASP A 718 -12.30 40.73 18.90
N VAL A 719 -12.55 40.15 20.08
CA VAL A 719 -12.87 38.74 20.28
C VAL A 719 -14.31 38.67 20.79
N THR A 720 -15.22 38.20 19.94
CA THR A 720 -16.64 38.00 20.25
C THR A 720 -16.96 36.53 20.45
N VAL A 721 -17.47 36.16 21.63
CA VAL A 721 -17.78 34.78 22.01
C VAL A 721 -19.27 34.66 22.37
N HIS A 722 -20.06 34.13 21.44
CA HIS A 722 -21.44 33.68 21.68
C HIS A 722 -21.53 32.14 21.76
N GLY A 723 -20.49 31.44 21.31
CA GLY A 723 -20.41 29.99 21.34
C GLY A 723 -19.53 29.45 22.46
N LEU A 724 -19.01 28.24 22.24
CA LEU A 724 -18.20 27.51 23.21
C LEU A 724 -16.70 27.64 22.89
N ILE A 725 -15.89 27.94 23.89
CA ILE A 725 -14.44 27.70 23.87
C ILE A 725 -14.18 26.71 24.99
N THR A 726 -13.82 25.46 24.68
CA THR A 726 -13.63 24.43 25.70
C THR A 726 -12.26 23.80 25.62
N SER A 727 -11.65 23.61 26.78
CA SER A 727 -10.46 22.80 27.02
C SER A 727 -10.69 21.83 28.18
N THR A 728 -11.88 21.23 28.24
CA THR A 728 -12.24 20.30 29.31
C THR A 728 -11.42 19.00 29.23
N GLY A 729 -11.08 18.43 30.38
CA GLY A 729 -10.40 17.13 30.46
C GLY A 729 -11.24 15.98 29.91
N GLY A 730 -10.57 14.99 29.33
CA GLY A 730 -11.20 13.76 28.86
C GLY A 730 -11.62 12.87 30.02
N LYS A 731 -12.79 12.25 29.91
CA LYS A 731 -13.27 11.23 30.85
C LYS A 731 -12.39 9.97 30.77
N GLY A 732 -11.94 9.47 31.92
CA GLY A 732 -11.23 8.20 32.03
C GLY A 732 -12.13 7.00 31.69
N GLY A 733 -11.51 5.93 31.20
CA GLY A 733 -12.20 4.66 30.98
C GLY A 733 -12.55 3.93 32.29
N TYR A 734 -13.12 2.72 32.17
CA TYR A 734 -13.45 1.88 33.32
C TYR A 734 -12.24 1.72 34.26
N ASP A 735 -12.41 2.04 35.54
CA ASP A 735 -11.37 2.02 36.58
C ASP A 735 -10.19 2.99 36.37
N SER A 736 -10.18 3.83 35.34
CA SER A 736 -9.05 4.72 35.05
C SER A 736 -9.32 6.15 35.48
N GLY A 737 -8.26 6.90 35.79
CA GLY A 737 -8.34 8.30 36.15
C GLY A 737 -8.69 9.18 34.94
N SER A 738 -9.31 10.34 35.19
CA SER A 738 -9.72 11.28 34.15
C SER A 738 -8.70 12.39 33.96
N GLY A 739 -8.65 12.99 32.77
CA GLY A 739 -7.72 14.08 32.48
C GLY A 739 -8.16 15.40 33.12
N SER A 740 -7.21 16.28 33.38
CA SER A 740 -7.51 17.65 33.86
C SER A 740 -8.01 18.56 32.74
N GLY A 741 -8.64 19.67 33.10
CA GLY A 741 -8.86 20.79 32.18
C GLY A 741 -7.53 21.39 31.72
N GLY A 742 -7.51 21.99 30.53
CA GLY A 742 -6.33 22.63 29.97
C GLY A 742 -6.32 24.15 30.14
N GLY A 743 -5.50 24.84 29.34
CA GLY A 743 -5.41 26.29 29.33
C GLY A 743 -6.36 26.95 28.32
N ILE A 744 -6.93 28.09 28.70
CA ILE A 744 -7.54 29.05 27.79
C ILE A 744 -6.92 30.42 28.06
N LYS A 745 -6.23 30.99 27.08
CA LYS A 745 -5.65 32.33 27.14
C LYS A 745 -6.17 33.18 26.01
N ILE A 746 -6.78 34.32 26.33
CA ILE A 746 -7.32 35.27 25.35
C ILE A 746 -6.71 36.65 25.62
N THR A 747 -6.04 37.20 24.62
CA THR A 747 -5.55 38.59 24.62
C THR A 747 -6.23 39.35 23.49
N THR A 748 -6.91 40.46 23.80
CA THR A 748 -7.73 41.19 22.82
C THR A 748 -7.86 42.68 23.14
N VAL A 749 -8.28 43.48 22.15
CA VAL A 749 -8.71 44.87 22.39
C VAL A 749 -10.07 44.89 23.09
N ARG A 750 -11.08 44.25 22.50
CA ARG A 750 -12.43 44.18 23.06
C ARG A 750 -12.85 42.72 23.21
N PHE A 751 -13.15 42.31 24.42
CA PHE A 751 -13.77 41.02 24.71
C PHE A 751 -15.28 41.20 24.85
N HIS A 752 -16.09 40.53 24.01
CA HIS A 752 -17.54 40.75 23.90
C HIS A 752 -18.32 39.42 23.85
N GLY A 753 -19.57 39.40 24.33
CA GLY A 753 -20.48 38.25 24.23
C GLY A 753 -21.87 38.56 24.78
N ASP A 754 -22.92 38.00 24.18
CA ASP A 754 -24.35 38.29 24.46
C ASP A 754 -24.98 37.43 25.57
N GLY A 755 -24.16 36.93 26.50
CA GLY A 755 -24.62 36.07 27.59
C GLY A 755 -24.62 34.57 27.30
N THR A 756 -24.50 34.16 26.04
CA THR A 756 -24.48 32.73 25.66
C THR A 756 -23.08 32.13 25.59
N GLY A 757 -22.05 32.97 25.52
CA GLY A 757 -20.65 32.56 25.41
C GLY A 757 -20.14 31.79 26.63
N ARG A 758 -19.40 30.72 26.40
CA ARG A 758 -18.87 29.82 27.45
C ARG A 758 -17.39 29.45 27.22
N PRO A 759 -16.44 30.13 27.87
CA PRO A 759 -15.08 29.59 28.03
C PRO A 759 -15.02 28.58 29.18
N GLU A 760 -14.59 27.34 28.91
CA GLU A 760 -14.64 26.23 29.87
C GLU A 760 -13.35 25.43 29.85
N ALA A 761 -12.70 25.30 31.00
CA ALA A 761 -11.53 24.47 31.18
C ALA A 761 -11.77 23.51 32.34
N ASP A 762 -12.86 22.78 32.34
CA ASP A 762 -13.21 21.91 33.47
C ASP A 762 -12.37 20.62 33.49
N GLY A 763 -12.30 19.96 34.65
CA GLY A 763 -11.74 18.63 34.77
C GLY A 763 -12.62 17.56 34.13
N GLY A 764 -12.02 16.45 33.70
CA GLY A 764 -12.75 15.30 33.18
C GLY A 764 -13.48 14.53 34.29
N ASP A 765 -14.74 14.21 34.05
CA ASP A 765 -15.57 13.43 34.98
C ASP A 765 -15.01 12.02 35.21
N ALA A 766 -15.03 11.58 36.46
CA ALA A 766 -14.67 10.22 36.82
C ALA A 766 -15.63 9.17 36.19
N TYR A 767 -15.12 7.97 35.89
CA TYR A 767 -15.97 6.87 35.45
C TYR A 767 -16.84 6.34 36.60
N SER A 768 -16.26 6.20 37.80
CA SER A 768 -16.93 5.76 39.01
C SER A 768 -16.48 6.57 40.23
N THR A 769 -17.10 6.31 41.37
CA THR A 769 -16.77 6.92 42.66
C THR A 769 -15.41 6.49 43.21
N GLU A 770 -14.78 5.49 42.58
CA GLU A 770 -13.50 4.90 43.00
C GLU A 770 -12.32 5.36 42.13
N THR A 771 -12.60 6.09 41.04
CA THR A 771 -11.59 6.61 40.10
C THR A 771 -11.37 8.10 40.30
N GLY A 772 -10.14 8.56 40.08
CA GLY A 772 -9.80 9.97 40.22
C GLY A 772 -10.43 10.85 39.13
N PRO A 773 -11.33 11.81 39.47
CA PRO A 773 -11.73 12.88 38.54
C PRO A 773 -10.57 13.83 38.26
N GLY A 774 -10.59 14.49 37.09
CA GLY A 774 -9.57 15.48 36.74
C GLY A 774 -9.72 16.80 37.51
N GLY A 775 -8.61 17.49 37.75
CA GLY A 775 -8.62 18.86 38.26
C GLY A 775 -9.12 19.87 37.22
N GLY A 776 -9.73 20.97 37.67
CA GLY A 776 -10.16 22.05 36.80
C GLY A 776 -8.98 22.89 36.29
N GLY A 777 -9.00 23.29 35.03
CA GLY A 777 -7.95 23.96 34.27
C GLY A 777 -7.76 25.45 34.56
N ARG A 778 -7.27 26.22 33.59
CA ARG A 778 -6.99 27.66 33.78
C ARG A 778 -7.53 28.50 32.64
N ILE A 779 -8.18 29.62 32.99
CA ILE A 779 -8.65 30.62 32.04
C ILE A 779 -8.01 31.97 32.36
N ALA A 780 -7.37 32.62 31.39
CA ALA A 780 -6.86 33.98 31.51
C ALA A 780 -7.37 34.86 30.36
N VAL A 781 -7.95 36.03 30.69
CA VAL A 781 -8.44 37.00 29.70
C VAL A 781 -7.81 38.37 29.94
N PHE A 782 -7.13 38.87 28.91
CA PHE A 782 -6.51 40.18 28.85
C PHE A 782 -7.25 41.06 27.84
N TYR A 783 -7.82 42.17 28.29
CA TYR A 783 -8.65 43.05 27.44
C TYR A 783 -8.36 44.53 27.66
N ARG A 784 -8.76 45.41 26.72
CA ARG A 784 -8.89 46.86 26.99
C ARG A 784 -10.32 47.24 27.36
N PHE A 785 -11.28 46.70 26.60
CA PHE A 785 -12.71 46.86 26.82
C PHE A 785 -13.34 45.48 27.05
N ASN A 786 -14.10 45.34 28.13
CA ASN A 786 -14.83 44.12 28.43
C ASN A 786 -16.32 44.39 28.39
N GLU A 787 -16.99 43.70 27.46
CA GLU A 787 -18.42 43.73 27.19
C GLU A 787 -18.93 42.27 27.09
N PHE A 788 -18.27 41.34 27.79
CA PHE A 788 -18.64 39.94 27.82
C PHE A 788 -19.64 39.67 28.94
N GLU A 789 -20.84 39.20 28.58
CA GLU A 789 -21.93 38.88 29.52
C GLU A 789 -22.11 37.38 29.78
N GLY A 790 -21.27 36.51 29.20
CA GLY A 790 -21.36 35.05 29.34
C GLY A 790 -20.76 34.49 30.64
N SER A 791 -20.59 33.17 30.71
CA SER A 791 -20.03 32.46 31.88
C SER A 791 -18.68 31.81 31.58
N MET A 792 -17.81 31.72 32.58
CA MET A 792 -16.55 30.98 32.51
C MET A 792 -16.53 29.85 33.56
N SER A 793 -15.99 28.69 33.21
CA SER A 793 -15.98 27.50 34.08
C SER A 793 -14.57 26.87 34.17
N VAL A 794 -14.15 26.53 35.38
CA VAL A 794 -12.90 25.82 35.70
C VAL A 794 -13.13 24.78 36.79
N GLU A 795 -14.30 24.15 36.76
CA GLU A 795 -14.74 23.21 37.78
C GLU A 795 -13.88 21.93 37.74
N PRO A 796 -13.69 21.23 38.87
CA PRO A 796 -13.16 19.88 38.85
C PRO A 796 -14.14 18.94 38.14
N GLY A 797 -13.62 17.81 37.66
CA GLY A 797 -14.46 16.76 37.13
C GLY A 797 -15.43 16.22 38.18
N GLY A 798 -16.66 15.92 37.75
CA GLY A 798 -17.68 15.34 38.59
C GLY A 798 -17.24 13.98 39.13
N SER A 799 -17.33 13.81 40.45
CA SER A 799 -17.30 12.50 41.08
C SER A 799 -18.72 11.91 41.02
N GLY A 800 -18.88 10.64 40.62
CA GLY A 800 -20.21 10.00 40.53
C GLY A 800 -21.07 10.15 41.79
N PRO A 801 -22.40 9.85 41.73
CA PRO A 801 -23.40 10.30 42.71
C PRO A 801 -23.20 9.88 44.18
N ASP A 802 -22.24 8.99 44.49
CA ASP A 802 -21.92 8.53 45.84
C ASP A 802 -20.39 8.54 46.11
N TYR A 803 -19.69 9.63 45.79
CA TYR A 803 -18.31 9.80 46.28
C TYR A 803 -18.33 10.00 47.79
N VAL A 804 -18.22 8.88 48.52
CA VAL A 804 -17.93 8.91 49.95
C VAL A 804 -16.49 9.37 50.10
N GLY A 805 -16.32 10.69 50.14
CA GLY A 805 -15.07 11.33 50.54
C GLY A 805 -14.58 10.63 51.79
N LEU A 806 -13.48 9.87 51.64
CA LEU A 806 -12.84 9.19 52.76
C LEU A 806 -12.10 10.23 53.61
N GLY A 807 -12.89 11.05 54.30
CA GLY A 807 -12.56 11.77 55.53
C GLY A 807 -11.47 12.84 55.48
N SER A 808 -10.93 13.22 54.33
CA SER A 808 -9.91 14.28 54.26
C SER A 808 -10.01 15.13 52.98
N PRO A 809 -10.09 16.48 53.09
CA PRO A 809 -10.17 17.39 51.95
C PRO A 809 -8.95 17.35 51.01
N GLU A 810 -7.84 16.75 51.40
CA GLU A 810 -6.62 16.59 50.58
C GLU A 810 -6.77 15.62 49.39
N LYS A 811 -7.89 14.90 49.26
CA LYS A 811 -8.07 13.79 48.29
C LYS A 811 -9.08 14.06 47.17
N ALA A 812 -9.78 15.19 47.24
CA ALA A 812 -10.77 15.61 46.24
C ALA A 812 -10.07 16.40 45.13
N PRO A 813 -10.57 16.33 43.88
CA PRO A 813 -10.11 17.25 42.85
C PRO A 813 -10.44 18.69 43.28
N THR A 814 -9.67 19.66 42.79
CA THR A 814 -9.98 21.08 43.05
C THR A 814 -10.35 21.81 41.78
N GLU A 815 -11.11 22.88 41.94
CA GLU A 815 -11.30 23.89 40.92
C GLU A 815 -9.95 24.46 40.46
N GLY A 816 -9.99 24.97 39.24
CA GLY A 816 -8.90 25.67 38.60
C GLY A 816 -8.89 27.16 38.91
N THR A 817 -8.39 27.96 37.97
CA THR A 817 -8.26 29.42 38.16
C THR A 817 -8.80 30.22 36.98
N ILE A 818 -9.55 31.28 37.27
CA ILE A 818 -9.93 32.32 36.29
C ILE A 818 -9.18 33.61 36.63
N TYR A 819 -8.41 34.12 35.68
CA TYR A 819 -7.68 35.38 35.78
C TYR A 819 -8.18 36.37 34.73
N ILE A 820 -8.51 37.59 35.15
CA ILE A 820 -9.04 38.62 34.26
C ILE A 820 -8.29 39.91 34.50
N LYS A 821 -7.69 40.49 33.45
CA LYS A 821 -6.87 41.70 33.55
C LYS A 821 -7.21 42.71 32.45
N GLN A 822 -7.48 43.94 32.87
CA GLN A 822 -7.52 45.07 31.97
C GLN A 822 -6.09 45.52 31.63
N LEU A 823 -5.78 45.63 30.34
CA LEU A 823 -4.52 46.11 29.82
C LEU A 823 -4.48 47.64 29.85
N GLU A 824 -3.32 48.19 30.22
CA GLU A 824 -3.10 49.64 30.13
C GLU A 824 -3.14 50.10 28.65
N PRO A 825 -3.50 51.36 28.39
CA PRO A 825 -3.45 51.96 27.06
C PRO A 825 -1.99 52.18 26.62
N ASP A 826 -1.25 51.11 26.41
CA ASP A 826 0.11 51.16 25.89
C ASP A 826 0.08 51.16 24.34
N PRO A 827 0.57 52.21 23.67
CA PRO A 827 0.63 52.25 22.20
C PRO A 827 1.53 51.16 21.60
N CYS A 828 2.41 50.54 22.38
CA CYS A 828 3.36 49.54 21.90
C CYS A 828 2.83 48.10 21.90
N PHE A 829 1.77 47.79 22.67
CA PHE A 829 1.29 46.42 22.89
C PHE A 829 0.75 45.74 21.61
N PHE A 830 0.34 46.52 20.61
CA PHE A 830 -0.23 46.03 19.36
C PHE A 830 0.66 46.29 18.12
N ILE A 831 1.92 46.73 18.31
CA ILE A 831 2.85 47.02 17.19
C ILE A 831 3.31 45.73 16.45
N PHE A 832 3.04 44.55 17.02
CA PHE A 832 3.38 43.25 16.41
C PHE A 832 2.30 42.67 15.47
N PHE A 833 1.15 43.35 15.30
CA PHE A 833 0.07 42.92 14.40
C PHE A 833 0.27 43.36 12.95
#